data_AF-A0AAD5LDQ1-F1
#
_entry.id   AF-A0AAD5LDQ1-F1
#
_cell.length_a   1.000
_cell.length_b   1.000
_cell.length_c   1.000
_cell.angle_alpha   90.00
_cell.angle_beta   90.00
_cell.angle_gamma   90.00
#
_symmetry.space_group_name_H-M   'P 1'
#
loop_
_entity.id
_entity.type
_entity.pdbx_description
1 polymer ?
#
loop_
_entity_poly.entity_id
_entity_poly.type
_entity_poly.pdbx_seq_one_letter_code
_entity_poly.pdbx_strand_id
1 'polypeptide(L)'
;MRRLHHGALVLVVASCHVAELVITLLLGGLHLVSAMPMTGFLLSHVNSTTSLSIVTAAAFFALSALHARGLVLMLVSRSSPHSSSSPARSHRRHWLLRLRWALLSPLRLWRFFFDLDGVFGLHGPHFNTMFLAREILENVLQTFQLQQLSRSLDDPSLNGFAAGAVVANCFSLLLLDLWRWRGESQRRLAIVLLDLVFDTTFAVLLPVWISLPTVSAIEWTTRTLPEATAFDDLWSARSTAAMIHVYVTSFVDLASSLMPHLGCLLTLSTLRKLLGRGLVSSTAAVAIVPVVQGPSTRDVRRKAASERYQRARRGCVALSHVVVIAWGVLVLVCHLHALHEAQTSTVAGCRRRLRGWFATPDEATCALLVVHCGRDRITGRADEISSRLARIDRSTLDFLVLAHCPGVEMPSLLSEFHGLRRIELFNSTLVAWGPDAAITSARHPTLRAVRIIASNLSSLPPGLLHDDVPAAFSAFRIIQSNLTELPQDVGDVWQALSSKVVDTRKEGHHTNYAIRIQPKPGAATGGLDAELVYRRFSAFVQLQRLVQRHFRDTTFCCGSTATGAAKESCLLAPFVRPVFEATDFPLFQGGGLLGRNSKSVVSDRVVFLNAFLVALEEALTNCPARVVQRCENENCKLTKLLKSFYGCVDQPRTQRARSV
;
A
#
# COMPACT_ATOMS: atom_id res chain seq x y z
N MET A 1 24.39 5.00 40.14
CA MET A 1 23.22 5.71 39.54
C MET A 1 23.50 6.35 38.18
N ARG A 2 24.43 7.32 38.01
CA ARG A 2 24.69 7.96 36.69
C ARG A 2 25.07 6.99 35.54
N ARG A 3 25.86 5.94 35.82
CA ARG A 3 26.20 4.90 34.82
C ARG A 3 24.99 4.03 34.42
N LEU A 4 24.07 3.76 35.34
CA LEU A 4 22.83 3.01 35.07
C LEU A 4 21.88 3.81 34.17
N HIS A 5 21.68 5.11 34.45
CA HIS A 5 20.87 5.97 33.59
C HIS A 5 21.47 6.17 32.18
N HIS A 6 22.80 6.21 32.08
CA HIS A 6 23.48 6.28 30.78
C HIS A 6 23.32 4.99 29.98
N GLY A 7 23.49 3.82 30.62
CA GLY A 7 23.28 2.52 29.98
C GLY A 7 21.85 2.32 29.50
N ALA A 8 20.85 2.71 30.32
CA ALA A 8 19.44 2.65 29.95
C ALA A 8 19.12 3.55 28.75
N LEU A 9 19.64 4.80 28.72
CA LEU A 9 19.40 5.71 27.60
C LEU A 9 20.05 5.21 26.30
N VAL A 10 21.26 4.63 26.37
CA VAL A 10 21.90 3.98 25.20
C VAL A 10 21.05 2.83 24.67
N LEU A 11 20.51 2.00 25.57
CA LEU A 11 19.64 0.88 25.18
C LEU A 11 18.37 1.40 24.50
N VAL A 12 17.70 2.39 25.07
CA VAL A 12 16.50 3.00 24.48
C VAL A 12 16.78 3.55 23.08
N VAL A 13 17.84 4.36 22.92
CA VAL A 13 18.21 4.92 21.61
C VAL A 13 18.54 3.83 20.60
N ALA A 14 19.24 2.77 21.01
CA ALA A 14 19.52 1.62 20.16
C ALA A 14 18.25 0.86 19.77
N SER A 15 17.36 0.58 20.72
CA SER A 15 16.07 -0.07 20.47
C SER A 15 15.19 0.73 19.51
N CYS A 16 15.10 2.06 19.67
CA CYS A 16 14.38 2.91 18.73
C CYS A 16 14.98 2.85 17.32
N HIS A 17 16.31 2.93 17.19
CA HIS A 17 16.95 2.77 15.87
C HIS A 17 16.68 1.39 15.24
N VAL A 18 16.67 0.31 16.02
CA VAL A 18 16.35 -1.04 15.53
C VAL A 18 14.90 -1.11 15.08
N ALA A 19 13.96 -0.59 15.87
CA ALA A 19 12.54 -0.57 15.52
C ALA A 19 12.30 0.20 14.21
N GLU A 20 12.88 1.41 14.09
CA GLU A 20 12.84 2.24 12.89
C GLU A 20 13.47 1.55 11.68
N LEU A 21 14.64 0.91 11.86
CA LEU A 21 15.30 0.15 10.81
C LEU A 21 14.40 -0.99 10.29
N VAL A 22 13.81 -1.77 11.19
CA VAL A 22 12.96 -2.90 10.83
C VAL A 22 11.71 -2.43 10.11
N ILE A 23 10.99 -1.44 10.65
CA ILE A 23 9.73 -0.99 10.03
C ILE A 23 9.99 -0.35 8.66
N THR A 24 11.02 0.49 8.52
CA THR A 24 11.32 1.14 7.24
C THR A 24 11.80 0.13 6.19
N LEU A 25 12.52 -0.93 6.58
CA LEU A 25 12.87 -2.03 5.67
C LEU A 25 11.62 -2.80 5.20
N LEU A 26 10.71 -3.09 6.12
CA LEU A 26 9.46 -3.79 5.81
C LEU A 26 8.57 -2.96 4.88
N LEU A 27 8.39 -1.67 5.17
CA LEU A 27 7.64 -0.74 4.31
C LEU A 27 8.31 -0.60 2.94
N GLY A 28 9.62 -0.39 2.89
CA GLY A 28 10.38 -0.33 1.64
C GLY A 28 10.23 -1.59 0.79
N GLY A 29 10.33 -2.77 1.41
CA GLY A 29 10.11 -4.06 0.76
C GLY A 29 8.68 -4.23 0.26
N LEU A 30 7.68 -3.88 1.07
CA LEU A 30 6.27 -3.95 0.71
C LEU A 30 5.96 -3.11 -0.54
N HIS A 31 6.46 -1.87 -0.58
CA HIS A 31 6.27 -0.98 -1.72
C HIS A 31 7.01 -1.46 -2.96
N LEU A 32 8.22 -2.01 -2.80
CA LEU A 32 8.97 -2.59 -3.91
C LEU A 32 8.23 -3.78 -4.52
N VAL A 33 7.69 -4.68 -3.69
CA VAL A 33 6.89 -5.82 -4.16
C VAL A 33 5.60 -5.33 -4.84
N SER A 34 4.97 -4.27 -4.34
CA SER A 34 3.78 -3.68 -5.00
C SER A 34 4.06 -3.02 -6.34
N ALA A 35 5.31 -2.64 -6.60
CA ALA A 35 5.73 -2.13 -7.91
C ALA A 35 5.99 -3.27 -8.91
N MET A 36 6.10 -4.52 -8.46
CA MET A 36 6.23 -5.65 -9.36
C MET A 36 4.84 -6.06 -9.89
N PRO A 37 4.71 -6.41 -11.17
CA PRO A 37 3.52 -7.05 -11.70
C PRO A 37 3.42 -8.48 -11.11
N MET A 38 2.93 -8.59 -9.88
CA MET A 38 2.76 -9.86 -9.16
C MET A 38 1.31 -9.99 -8.67
N THR A 39 0.69 -11.10 -9.05
CA THR A 39 -0.72 -11.46 -8.83
C THR A 39 -1.02 -11.98 -7.42
N GLY A 40 -0.63 -11.23 -6.39
CA GLY A 40 -0.95 -11.56 -4.99
C GLY A 40 -2.34 -11.08 -4.56
N PHE A 41 -3.09 -11.90 -3.81
CA PHE A 41 -4.43 -11.56 -3.26
C PHE A 41 -4.45 -10.22 -2.51
N LEU A 42 -3.42 -9.91 -1.72
CA LEU A 42 -3.31 -8.65 -0.98
C LEU A 42 -2.90 -7.44 -1.84
N LEU A 43 -2.22 -7.66 -2.96
CA LEU A 43 -1.67 -6.62 -3.84
C LEU A 43 -2.61 -6.24 -4.99
N SER A 44 -3.50 -7.15 -5.41
CA SER A 44 -4.63 -6.84 -6.30
C SER A 44 -5.59 -5.78 -5.73
N HIS A 45 -5.41 -5.45 -4.44
CA HIS A 45 -6.27 -4.54 -3.70
C HIS A 45 -5.71 -3.11 -3.53
N VAL A 46 -4.63 -2.74 -4.22
CA VAL A 46 -4.05 -1.39 -4.09
C VAL A 46 -3.82 -0.80 -5.48
N ASN A 47 -4.56 0.27 -5.80
CA ASN A 47 -4.43 1.00 -7.05
C ASN A 47 -3.25 1.98 -6.95
N SER A 48 -2.01 1.48 -6.84
CA SER A 48 -0.82 2.33 -6.81
C SER A 48 -0.18 2.36 -8.20
N THR A 49 0.13 3.55 -8.70
CA THR A 49 0.96 3.68 -9.90
C THR A 49 2.35 3.15 -9.60
N THR A 50 2.88 2.31 -10.49
CA THR A 50 4.20 1.67 -10.35
C THR A 50 5.30 2.68 -10.00
N SER A 51 5.20 3.91 -10.52
CA SER A 51 6.14 5.00 -10.23
C SER A 51 6.11 5.49 -8.79
N LEU A 52 4.93 5.71 -8.19
CA LEU A 52 4.82 6.17 -6.80
C LEU A 52 5.30 5.10 -5.82
N SER A 53 4.99 3.82 -6.08
CA SER A 53 5.48 2.70 -5.27
C SER A 53 7.01 2.61 -5.27
N ILE A 54 7.67 2.81 -6.42
CA ILE A 54 9.14 2.80 -6.51
C ILE A 54 9.75 3.97 -5.72
N VAL A 55 9.22 5.18 -5.88
CA VAL A 55 9.71 6.37 -5.16
C VAL A 55 9.56 6.17 -3.66
N THR A 56 8.42 5.63 -3.23
CA THR A 56 8.14 5.35 -1.81
C THR A 56 9.11 4.30 -1.26
N ALA A 57 9.33 3.20 -1.99
CA ALA A 57 10.30 2.17 -1.60
C ALA A 57 11.71 2.75 -1.42
N ALA A 58 12.17 3.56 -2.38
CA ALA A 58 13.48 4.21 -2.32
C ALA A 58 13.62 5.14 -1.10
N ALA A 59 12.57 5.92 -0.78
CA ALA A 59 12.57 6.80 0.39
C ALA A 59 12.70 6.01 1.70
N PHE A 60 11.94 4.93 1.87
CA PHE A 60 12.03 4.09 3.05
C PHE A 60 13.37 3.36 3.16
N PHE A 61 13.93 2.82 2.07
CA PHE A 61 15.26 2.22 2.10
C PHE A 61 16.36 3.23 2.44
N ALA A 62 16.24 4.48 1.99
CA ALA A 62 17.16 5.55 2.38
C ALA A 62 17.08 5.84 3.89
N LEU A 63 15.87 5.89 4.47
CA LEU A 63 15.68 6.01 5.91
C LEU A 63 16.31 4.82 6.66
N SER A 64 16.06 3.59 6.22
CA SER A 64 16.67 2.38 6.79
C SER A 64 18.19 2.47 6.82
N ALA A 65 18.82 2.89 5.72
CA ALA A 65 20.27 3.05 5.63
C ALA A 65 20.80 4.11 6.63
N LEU A 66 20.03 5.19 6.85
CA LEU A 66 20.38 6.23 7.84
C LEU A 66 20.25 5.73 9.28
N HIS A 67 19.23 4.94 9.62
CA HIS A 67 19.11 4.32 10.95
C HIS A 67 20.20 3.26 11.18
N ALA A 68 20.51 2.43 10.18
CA ALA A 68 21.61 1.48 10.24
C ALA A 68 22.96 2.17 10.48
N ARG A 69 23.23 3.28 9.78
CA ARG A 69 24.40 4.12 10.03
C ARG A 69 24.42 4.66 11.46
N GLY A 70 23.26 5.09 11.99
CA GLY A 70 23.12 5.53 13.38
C GLY A 70 23.55 4.45 14.40
N LEU A 71 23.10 3.21 14.19
CA LEU A 71 23.48 2.03 15.00
C LEU A 71 24.97 1.74 14.92
N VAL A 72 25.54 1.68 13.71
CA VAL A 72 26.98 1.45 13.51
C VAL A 72 27.79 2.52 14.25
N LEU A 73 27.40 3.80 14.16
CA LEU A 73 28.09 4.87 14.87
C LEU A 73 27.99 4.72 16.40
N MET A 74 26.89 4.19 16.94
CA MET A 74 26.80 3.90 18.38
C MET A 74 27.72 2.75 18.78
N LEU A 75 27.81 1.69 17.98
CA LEU A 75 28.68 0.55 18.24
C LEU A 75 30.17 0.92 18.14
N VAL A 76 30.57 1.67 17.11
CA VAL A 76 31.96 2.11 16.89
C VAL A 76 32.39 3.17 17.92
N SER A 77 31.48 4.03 18.38
CA SER A 77 31.82 5.03 19.41
C SER A 77 32.16 4.44 20.78
N ARG A 78 31.85 3.16 21.03
CA ARG A 78 32.26 2.45 22.25
C ARG A 78 33.74 2.05 22.25
N SER A 79 34.42 2.07 21.11
CA SER A 79 35.79 1.54 20.94
C SER A 79 36.90 2.57 20.77
N SER A 80 36.61 3.88 20.77
CA SER A 80 37.66 4.93 20.76
C SER A 80 37.88 5.54 22.16
N PRO A 81 39.11 5.48 22.71
CA PRO A 81 39.49 6.31 23.86
C PRO A 81 39.46 7.78 23.46
N HIS A 82 38.74 8.60 24.24
CA HIS A 82 38.59 10.04 23.98
C HIS A 82 39.93 10.78 24.04
N SER A 83 40.40 11.30 22.91
CA SER A 83 41.35 12.42 22.88
C SER A 83 40.56 13.73 22.93
N SER A 84 40.61 14.40 24.08
CA SER A 84 39.98 15.70 24.31
C SER A 84 40.79 16.80 23.61
N SER A 85 40.50 17.10 22.35
CA SER A 85 40.90 18.38 21.75
C SER A 85 39.69 19.32 21.72
N SER A 86 39.67 20.26 22.67
CA SER A 86 38.71 21.37 22.65
C SER A 86 39.12 22.36 21.56
N PRO A 87 38.25 22.69 20.58
CA PRO A 87 38.53 23.80 19.68
C PRO A 87 38.24 25.12 20.42
N ALA A 88 39.27 25.97 20.51
CA ALA A 88 39.20 27.28 21.15
C ALA A 88 38.05 28.14 20.62
N ARG A 89 37.27 28.73 21.53
CA ARG A 89 36.23 29.73 21.25
C ARG A 89 36.88 31.04 20.79
N SER A 90 36.93 31.31 19.48
CA SER A 90 37.09 32.68 18.97
C SER A 90 35.72 33.24 18.57
N HIS A 91 35.21 34.15 19.39
CA HIS A 91 33.91 34.80 19.21
C HIS A 91 34.15 36.19 18.64
N ARG A 92 33.83 36.38 17.35
CA ARG A 92 33.34 37.62 16.68
C ARG A 92 33.94 37.75 15.25
N ARG A 93 33.03 37.90 14.26
CA ARG A 93 33.22 38.42 12.88
C ARG A 93 33.44 37.48 11.67
N HIS A 94 32.95 36.23 11.64
CA HIS A 94 33.06 35.39 10.42
C HIS A 94 31.79 34.59 10.01
N TRP A 95 30.58 35.12 10.22
CA TRP A 95 29.35 34.39 9.83
C TRP A 95 29.18 34.26 8.31
N LEU A 96 29.49 35.31 7.54
CA LEU A 96 29.40 35.32 6.07
C LEU A 96 30.44 34.41 5.40
N LEU A 97 31.66 34.38 5.93
CA LEU A 97 32.72 33.50 5.44
C LEU A 97 32.40 32.04 5.75
N ARG A 98 31.91 31.71 6.96
CA ARG A 98 31.47 30.34 7.27
C ARG A 98 30.30 29.87 6.40
N LEU A 99 29.36 30.75 6.03
CA LEU A 99 28.23 30.42 5.17
C LEU A 99 28.69 30.11 3.73
N ARG A 100 29.59 30.93 3.15
CA ARG A 100 30.19 30.69 1.81
C ARG A 100 30.95 29.37 1.73
N TRP A 101 31.62 28.96 2.82
CA TRP A 101 32.38 27.71 2.89
C TRP A 101 31.53 26.48 3.25
N ALA A 102 30.37 26.65 3.88
CA ALA A 102 29.43 25.57 4.21
C ALA A 102 28.55 25.17 3.00
N LEU A 103 28.27 26.10 2.08
CA LEU A 103 27.48 25.86 0.86
C LEU A 103 28.17 24.93 -0.16
N LEU A 104 29.47 24.67 0.00
CA LEU A 104 30.25 23.81 -0.89
C LEU A 104 30.07 22.31 -0.60
N SER A 105 29.44 21.92 0.52
CA SER A 105 29.03 20.53 0.70
C SER A 105 27.76 20.35 1.54
N PRO A 106 26.83 19.48 1.12
CA PRO A 106 25.57 19.23 1.84
C PRO A 106 25.79 18.80 3.30
N LEU A 107 26.82 18.00 3.57
CA LEU A 107 27.17 17.53 4.91
C LEU A 107 27.66 18.67 5.83
N ARG A 108 28.36 19.67 5.29
CA ARG A 108 28.85 20.82 6.08
C ARG A 108 27.70 21.79 6.34
N LEU A 109 26.84 22.02 5.36
CA LEU A 109 25.62 22.80 5.53
C LEU A 109 24.71 22.18 6.62
N TRP A 110 24.50 20.86 6.55
CA TRP A 110 23.75 20.12 7.55
C TRP A 110 24.32 20.28 8.96
N ARG A 111 25.64 20.13 9.13
CA ARG A 111 26.31 20.33 10.42
C ARG A 111 26.18 21.76 10.92
N PHE A 112 26.29 22.75 10.06
CA PHE A 112 26.16 24.16 10.47
C PHE A 112 24.79 24.46 11.07
N PHE A 113 23.72 23.93 10.46
CA PHE A 113 22.35 24.17 10.92
C PHE A 113 21.93 23.24 12.07
N PHE A 114 22.21 21.94 11.98
CA PHE A 114 21.62 20.89 12.82
C PHE A 114 22.62 20.13 13.70
N ASP A 115 23.88 20.58 13.81
CA ASP A 115 24.75 20.05 14.87
C ASP A 115 24.30 20.51 16.26
N LEU A 116 24.76 19.86 17.34
CA LEU A 116 24.29 20.19 18.71
C LEU A 116 24.39 21.68 19.06
N ASP A 117 25.49 22.31 18.62
CA ASP A 117 25.75 23.74 18.80
C ASP A 117 25.50 24.56 17.52
N GLY A 118 24.84 23.95 16.53
CA GLY A 118 24.43 24.59 15.29
C GLY A 118 23.28 25.59 15.50
N VAL A 119 22.93 26.34 14.44
CA VAL A 119 21.94 27.42 14.52
C VAL A 119 20.58 26.95 15.07
N PHE A 120 20.13 25.79 14.61
CA PHE A 120 18.87 25.13 15.02
C PHE A 120 19.11 23.92 15.95
N GLY A 121 20.36 23.67 16.34
CA GLY A 121 20.73 22.59 17.25
C GLY A 121 20.15 22.73 18.65
N LEU A 122 20.23 21.68 19.46
CA LEU A 122 19.71 21.65 20.83
C LEU A 122 20.21 22.82 21.70
N HIS A 123 21.48 23.21 21.57
CA HIS A 123 22.06 24.36 22.28
C HIS A 123 22.00 25.67 21.47
N GLY A 124 21.44 25.62 20.27
CA GLY A 124 21.34 26.74 19.35
C GLY A 124 20.41 27.86 19.83
N PRO A 125 20.60 29.09 19.34
CA PRO A 125 19.78 30.25 19.68
C PRO A 125 18.36 30.20 19.07
N HIS A 126 18.17 29.42 18.00
CA HIS A 126 16.89 29.29 17.28
C HIS A 126 16.21 27.93 17.46
N PHE A 127 16.68 27.10 18.41
CA PHE A 127 16.10 25.79 18.74
C PHE A 127 14.57 25.82 18.86
N ASN A 128 14.03 26.61 19.81
CA ASN A 128 12.58 26.68 20.06
C ASN A 128 11.76 27.11 18.83
N THR A 129 12.33 27.95 17.96
CA THR A 129 11.61 28.46 16.78
C THR A 129 11.55 27.40 15.67
N MET A 130 12.65 26.70 15.41
CA MET A 130 12.68 25.61 14.44
C MET A 130 11.88 24.40 14.93
N PHE A 131 12.04 24.03 16.20
CA PHE A 131 11.29 22.94 16.82
C PHE A 131 9.79 23.17 16.69
N LEU A 132 9.30 24.34 17.09
CA LEU A 132 7.90 24.72 16.95
C LEU A 132 7.39 24.68 15.50
N ALA A 133 8.19 25.13 14.54
CA ALA A 133 7.78 25.07 13.12
C ALA A 133 7.63 23.63 12.63
N ARG A 134 8.53 22.74 13.07
CA ARG A 134 8.47 21.31 12.80
C ARG A 134 7.24 20.68 13.48
N GLU A 135 7.01 21.02 14.74
CA GLU A 135 5.90 20.56 15.56
C GLU A 135 4.54 20.91 14.93
N ILE A 136 4.39 22.12 14.37
CA ILE A 136 3.17 22.51 13.65
C ILE A 136 2.96 21.63 12.42
N LEU A 137 4.02 21.38 11.64
CA LEU A 137 3.95 20.54 10.46
C LEU A 137 3.63 19.08 10.82
N GLU A 138 4.28 18.55 11.86
CA GLU A 138 4.04 17.21 12.42
C GLU A 138 2.58 17.07 12.85
N ASN A 139 2.04 18.01 13.64
CA ASN A 139 0.65 17.97 14.08
C ASN A 139 -0.34 18.01 12.90
N VAL A 140 -0.09 18.82 11.87
CA VAL A 140 -0.96 18.87 10.68
C VAL A 140 -0.95 17.53 9.94
N LEU A 141 0.23 16.96 9.69
CA LEU A 141 0.37 15.70 8.96
C LEU A 141 -0.14 14.49 9.76
N GLN A 142 0.07 14.46 11.09
CA GLN A 142 -0.47 13.42 11.97
C GLN A 142 -2.00 13.56 12.12
N THR A 143 -2.55 14.78 12.12
CA THR A 143 -4.00 15.01 12.09
C THR A 143 -4.60 14.50 10.78
N PHE A 144 -3.92 14.70 9.64
CA PHE A 144 -4.34 14.14 8.36
C PHE A 144 -4.39 12.60 8.41
N GLN A 145 -3.35 11.95 8.93
CA GLN A 145 -3.34 10.49 9.11
C GLN A 145 -4.49 10.03 10.01
N LEU A 146 -4.72 10.72 11.14
CA LEU A 146 -5.82 10.41 12.06
C LEU A 146 -7.20 10.51 11.38
N GLN A 147 -7.41 11.53 10.56
CA GLN A 147 -8.66 11.69 9.81
C GLN A 147 -8.86 10.53 8.83
N GLN A 148 -7.79 10.12 8.13
CA GLN A 148 -7.83 8.97 7.21
C GLN A 148 -8.15 7.66 7.94
N LEU A 149 -7.50 7.42 9.08
CA LEU A 149 -7.77 6.26 9.93
C LEU A 149 -9.23 6.23 10.40
N SER A 150 -9.74 7.37 10.88
CA SER A 150 -11.11 7.47 11.41
C SER A 150 -12.19 7.21 10.34
N ARG A 151 -11.89 7.56 9.08
CA ARG A 151 -12.78 7.33 7.92
C ARG A 151 -12.73 5.91 7.39
N SER A 152 -11.65 5.17 7.63
CA SER A 152 -11.41 3.91 6.92
C SER A 152 -11.35 2.69 7.84
N LEU A 153 -11.02 2.87 9.13
CA LEU A 153 -10.92 1.82 10.13
C LEU A 153 -12.05 1.90 11.16
N ASP A 154 -12.65 0.74 11.47
CA ASP A 154 -13.78 0.61 12.40
C ASP A 154 -13.37 0.39 13.87
N ASP A 155 -12.06 0.30 14.17
CA ASP A 155 -11.53 0.09 15.53
C ASP A 155 -11.58 1.38 16.36
N PRO A 156 -12.46 1.48 17.38
CA PRO A 156 -12.56 2.67 18.21
C PRO A 156 -11.34 2.87 19.11
N SER A 157 -10.66 1.79 19.53
CA SER A 157 -9.51 1.85 20.42
C SER A 157 -8.31 2.43 19.69
N LEU A 158 -8.08 1.98 18.46
CA LEU A 158 -7.02 2.49 17.59
C LEU A 158 -7.26 3.96 17.25
N ASN A 159 -8.47 4.32 16.82
CA ASN A 159 -8.80 5.72 16.50
C ASN A 159 -8.69 6.63 17.72
N GLY A 160 -9.16 6.17 18.89
CA GLY A 160 -9.05 6.90 20.15
C GLY A 160 -7.60 7.07 20.61
N PHE A 161 -6.77 6.05 20.46
CA PHE A 161 -5.34 6.11 20.78
C PHE A 161 -4.60 7.10 19.86
N ALA A 162 -4.83 7.03 18.55
CA ALA A 162 -4.23 7.97 17.59
C ALA A 162 -4.69 9.42 17.85
N ALA A 163 -5.98 9.63 18.15
CA ALA A 163 -6.51 10.95 18.53
C ALA A 163 -5.87 11.45 19.82
N GLY A 164 -5.77 10.60 20.84
CA GLY A 164 -5.11 10.90 22.10
C GLY A 164 -3.64 11.29 21.90
N ALA A 165 -2.91 10.64 20.98
CA ALA A 165 -1.53 10.98 20.66
C ALA A 165 -1.41 12.39 20.04
N VAL A 166 -2.23 12.74 19.05
CA VAL A 166 -2.24 14.09 18.45
C VAL A 166 -2.60 15.15 19.48
N VAL A 167 -3.65 14.92 20.27
CA VAL A 167 -4.09 15.85 21.31
C VAL A 167 -2.99 16.01 22.37
N ALA A 168 -2.42 14.91 22.88
CA ALA A 168 -1.34 14.99 23.85
C ALA A 168 -0.11 15.73 23.30
N ASN A 169 0.20 15.55 22.01
CA ASN A 169 1.28 16.27 21.37
C ASN A 169 1.00 17.78 21.29
N CYS A 170 -0.22 18.18 20.93
CA CYS A 170 -0.62 19.59 20.91
C CYS A 170 -0.52 20.27 22.30
N PHE A 171 -0.77 19.53 23.38
CA PHE A 171 -0.71 20.05 24.75
C PHE A 171 0.67 19.85 25.41
N SER A 172 1.59 19.16 24.74
CA SER A 172 2.88 18.74 25.30
C SER A 172 3.71 19.93 25.80
N LEU A 173 3.83 20.97 24.97
CA LEU A 173 4.62 22.16 25.28
C LEU A 173 4.04 22.94 26.47
N LEU A 174 2.71 23.01 26.59
CA LEU A 174 2.04 23.63 27.75
C LEU A 174 2.37 22.87 29.04
N LEU A 175 2.25 21.54 29.02
CA LEU A 175 2.53 20.70 30.18
C LEU A 175 4.00 20.80 30.61
N LEU A 176 4.91 20.87 29.65
CA LEU A 176 6.34 21.05 29.93
C LEU A 176 6.63 22.44 30.50
N ASP A 177 5.91 23.49 30.11
CA ASP A 177 6.09 24.84 30.65
C ASP A 177 5.53 25.02 32.07
N LEU A 178 4.51 24.22 32.44
CA LEU A 178 4.02 24.17 33.81
C LEU A 178 5.00 23.48 34.78
N TRP A 179 5.93 22.69 34.24
CA TRP A 179 6.90 21.94 35.05
C TRP A 179 8.12 22.79 35.46
N ARG A 180 8.54 22.66 36.73
CA ARG A 180 9.73 23.35 37.24
C ARG A 180 11.01 22.60 36.89
N TRP A 181 11.64 22.98 35.79
CA TRP A 181 12.92 22.41 35.35
C TRP A 181 14.11 22.94 36.14
N ARG A 182 15.11 22.08 36.42
CA ARG A 182 16.35 22.51 37.08
C ARG A 182 17.26 23.32 36.17
N GLY A 183 17.04 23.27 34.85
CA GLY A 183 17.76 24.04 33.86
C GLY A 183 17.20 23.87 32.46
N GLU A 184 17.49 24.83 31.58
CA GLU A 184 16.97 24.88 30.20
C GLU A 184 17.40 23.66 29.36
N SER A 185 18.57 23.09 29.62
CA SER A 185 19.04 21.87 28.95
C SER A 185 18.18 20.65 29.29
N GLN A 186 17.68 20.54 30.52
CA GLN A 186 16.77 19.47 30.92
C GLN A 186 15.39 19.64 30.27
N ARG A 187 14.88 20.88 30.21
CA ARG A 187 13.62 21.20 29.52
C ARG A 187 13.70 20.81 28.04
N ARG A 188 14.74 21.23 27.33
CA ARG A 188 14.93 20.92 25.91
C ARG A 188 15.11 19.43 25.65
N LEU A 189 15.80 18.71 26.55
CA LEU A 189 15.92 17.26 26.46
C LEU A 189 14.54 16.58 26.61
N ALA A 190 13.71 17.03 27.55
CA ALA A 190 12.37 16.49 27.73
C ALA A 190 11.47 16.74 26.51
N ILE A 191 11.54 17.94 25.92
CA ILE A 191 10.85 18.26 24.65
C ILE A 191 11.25 17.25 23.56
N VAL A 192 12.55 17.05 23.36
CA VAL A 192 13.07 16.11 22.34
C VAL A 192 12.69 14.65 22.64
N LEU A 193 12.65 14.23 23.90
CA LEU A 193 12.23 12.87 24.25
C LEU A 193 10.73 12.64 24.03
N LEU A 194 9.91 13.66 24.29
CA LEU A 194 8.46 13.58 24.09
C LEU A 194 8.10 13.56 22.61
N ASP A 195 8.77 14.39 21.81
CA ASP A 195 8.75 14.36 20.35
C ASP A 195 9.05 12.96 19.80
N LEU A 196 10.13 12.31 20.30
CA LEU A 196 10.47 10.94 19.91
C LEU A 196 9.33 9.95 20.18
N VAL A 197 8.60 10.11 21.28
CA VAL A 197 7.49 9.20 21.63
C VAL A 197 6.36 9.34 20.63
N PHE A 198 5.96 10.56 20.28
CA PHE A 198 4.89 10.79 19.31
C PHE A 198 5.30 10.39 17.90
N ASP A 199 6.52 10.74 17.47
CA ASP A 199 7.05 10.31 16.17
C ASP A 199 7.11 8.78 16.08
N THR A 200 7.63 8.09 17.09
CA THR A 200 7.67 6.61 17.12
C THR A 200 6.26 6.01 17.09
N THR A 201 5.29 6.70 17.71
CA THR A 201 3.89 6.24 17.71
C THR A 201 3.32 6.19 16.29
N PHE A 202 3.52 7.23 15.50
CA PHE A 202 3.03 7.29 14.12
C PHE A 202 3.93 6.52 13.14
N ALA A 203 5.24 6.50 13.36
CA ALA A 203 6.22 5.80 12.51
C ALA A 203 6.17 4.28 12.66
N VAL A 204 5.96 3.78 13.88
CA VAL A 204 6.14 2.35 14.20
C VAL A 204 4.86 1.75 14.78
N LEU A 205 4.37 2.31 15.89
CA LEU A 205 3.33 1.64 16.68
C LEU A 205 2.01 1.52 15.92
N LEU A 206 1.54 2.61 15.30
CA LEU A 206 0.30 2.61 14.53
C LEU A 206 0.39 1.70 13.30
N PRO A 207 1.40 1.79 12.40
CA PRO A 207 1.52 0.87 11.26
C PRO A 207 1.58 -0.61 11.67
N VAL A 208 2.28 -0.94 12.77
CA VAL A 208 2.34 -2.31 13.30
C VAL A 208 0.97 -2.75 13.80
N TRP A 209 0.27 -1.94 14.60
CA TRP A 209 -1.07 -2.26 15.09
C TRP A 209 -2.05 -2.48 13.93
N ILE A 210 -2.03 -1.61 12.93
CA ILE A 210 -2.91 -1.69 11.75
C ILE A 210 -2.66 -2.98 10.95
N SER A 211 -1.39 -3.34 10.73
CA SER A 211 -1.02 -4.46 9.85
C SER A 211 -1.05 -5.83 10.52
N LEU A 212 -0.83 -5.90 11.83
CA LEU A 212 -0.66 -7.15 12.57
C LEU A 212 -1.81 -8.16 12.38
N PRO A 213 -3.11 -7.76 12.48
CA PRO A 213 -4.21 -8.70 12.26
C PRO A 213 -4.17 -9.36 10.89
N THR A 214 -3.91 -8.57 9.83
CA THR A 214 -3.85 -9.07 8.44
C THR A 214 -2.67 -10.01 8.23
N VAL A 215 -1.48 -9.63 8.72
CA VAL A 215 -0.23 -10.41 8.57
C VAL A 215 -0.29 -11.71 9.36
N SER A 216 -0.91 -11.69 10.55
CA SER A 216 -1.05 -12.87 11.41
C SER A 216 -2.02 -13.93 10.86
N ALA A 217 -2.94 -13.54 9.97
CA ALA A 217 -3.93 -14.45 9.37
C ALA A 217 -3.37 -15.26 8.18
N ILE A 218 -2.18 -14.92 7.68
CA ILE A 218 -1.55 -15.57 6.54
C ILE A 218 -0.87 -16.85 6.99
N GLU A 219 -1.19 -17.98 6.34
CA GLU A 219 -0.43 -19.21 6.50
C GLU A 219 0.89 -19.07 5.72
N TRP A 220 1.98 -18.80 6.41
CA TRP A 220 3.27 -18.50 5.78
C TRP A 220 3.91 -19.70 5.07
N THR A 221 3.50 -20.93 5.44
CA THR A 221 3.99 -22.16 4.80
C THR A 221 3.43 -22.33 3.39
N THR A 222 2.12 -22.12 3.22
CA THR A 222 1.43 -22.25 1.93
C THR A 222 1.27 -20.93 1.19
N ARG A 223 1.54 -19.80 1.85
CA ARG A 223 1.27 -18.43 1.39
C ARG A 223 -0.20 -18.22 0.99
N THR A 224 -1.10 -18.93 1.65
CA THR A 224 -2.55 -18.84 1.41
C THR A 224 -3.29 -18.39 2.65
N LEU A 225 -4.52 -17.92 2.46
CA LEU A 225 -5.46 -17.73 3.55
C LEU A 225 -6.25 -19.03 3.73
N PRO A 226 -6.64 -19.38 4.97
CA PRO A 226 -7.67 -20.37 5.20
C PRO A 226 -8.94 -20.03 4.41
N GLU A 227 -9.62 -21.04 3.86
CA GLU A 227 -10.79 -20.83 3.00
C GLU A 227 -11.89 -20.02 3.70
N ALA A 228 -12.16 -20.32 4.98
CA ALA A 228 -13.12 -19.58 5.80
C ALA A 228 -12.79 -18.07 5.87
N THR A 229 -11.51 -17.72 6.00
CA THR A 229 -11.05 -16.33 6.03
C THR A 229 -11.11 -15.66 4.65
N ALA A 230 -10.82 -16.43 3.59
CA ALA A 230 -10.86 -15.93 2.20
C ALA A 230 -12.28 -15.54 1.74
N PHE A 231 -13.31 -16.18 2.30
CA PHE A 231 -14.73 -15.90 2.04
C PHE A 231 -15.41 -15.02 3.11
N ASP A 232 -14.73 -14.66 4.20
CA ASP A 232 -15.27 -13.73 5.19
C ASP A 232 -15.21 -12.28 4.66
N ASP A 233 -16.37 -11.71 4.34
CA ASP A 233 -16.47 -10.33 3.87
C ASP A 233 -16.08 -9.28 4.91
N LEU A 234 -16.32 -9.54 6.20
CA LEU A 234 -15.93 -8.61 7.25
C LEU A 234 -14.42 -8.58 7.40
N TRP A 235 -13.78 -9.75 7.42
CA TRP A 235 -12.33 -9.85 7.41
C TRP A 235 -11.75 -9.21 6.16
N SER A 236 -12.30 -9.51 4.97
CA SER A 236 -11.82 -8.95 3.71
C SER A 236 -11.94 -7.43 3.69
N ALA A 237 -13.05 -6.85 4.14
CA ALA A 237 -13.24 -5.40 4.22
C ALA A 237 -12.24 -4.75 5.19
N ARG A 238 -12.05 -5.32 6.39
CA ARG A 238 -11.08 -4.82 7.38
C ARG A 238 -9.65 -4.89 6.87
N SER A 239 -9.24 -6.03 6.34
CA SER A 239 -7.89 -6.24 5.82
C SER A 239 -7.60 -5.30 4.65
N THR A 240 -8.56 -5.09 3.75
CA THR A 240 -8.39 -4.16 2.63
C THR A 240 -8.14 -2.73 3.11
N ALA A 241 -8.93 -2.24 4.06
CA ALA A 241 -8.76 -0.89 4.59
C ALA A 241 -7.46 -0.73 5.39
N ALA A 242 -7.11 -1.73 6.21
CA ALA A 242 -5.85 -1.72 6.96
C ALA A 242 -4.64 -1.61 6.03
N MET A 243 -4.63 -2.38 4.94
CA MET A 243 -3.53 -2.35 3.98
C MET A 243 -3.41 -0.98 3.30
N ILE A 244 -4.50 -0.31 2.95
CA ILE A 244 -4.43 1.02 2.32
C ILE A 244 -3.69 2.06 3.16
N HIS A 245 -3.69 1.96 4.48
CA HIS A 245 -2.91 2.87 5.33
C HIS A 245 -1.43 2.55 5.41
N VAL A 246 -1.06 1.30 5.12
CA VAL A 246 0.34 0.88 5.02
C VAL A 246 0.88 1.20 3.63
N TYR A 247 0.01 1.17 2.61
CA TYR A 247 0.33 1.61 1.26
C TYR A 247 0.23 3.13 1.12
N VAL A 248 1.02 3.70 0.23
CA VAL A 248 1.12 5.13 -0.03
C VAL A 248 0.44 5.33 -1.37
N THR A 249 -0.73 5.94 -1.34
CA THR A 249 -1.58 6.10 -2.53
C THR A 249 -1.46 7.48 -3.16
N SER A 250 -0.91 8.45 -2.43
CA SER A 250 -0.70 9.82 -2.89
C SER A 250 0.61 10.42 -2.36
N PHE A 251 1.04 11.56 -2.91
CA PHE A 251 2.19 12.29 -2.38
C PHE A 251 1.96 12.88 -0.99
N VAL A 252 0.71 13.19 -0.64
CA VAL A 252 0.37 13.67 0.71
C VAL A 252 0.50 12.53 1.71
N ASP A 253 0.03 11.32 1.35
CA ASP A 253 0.26 10.12 2.16
C ASP A 253 1.76 9.89 2.35
N LEU A 254 2.55 9.98 1.28
CA LEU A 254 4.00 9.83 1.34
C LEU A 254 4.64 10.81 2.33
N ALA A 255 4.31 12.10 2.20
CA ALA A 255 4.84 13.14 3.07
C ALA A 255 4.43 12.89 4.54
N SER A 256 3.16 12.54 4.76
CA SER A 256 2.64 12.27 6.10
C SER A 256 3.30 11.04 6.73
N SER A 257 3.55 9.97 5.97
CA SER A 257 4.22 8.76 6.45
C SER A 257 5.71 8.98 6.70
N LEU A 258 6.42 9.74 5.85
CA LEU A 258 7.85 9.99 6.02
C LEU A 258 8.18 10.95 7.17
N MET A 259 7.28 11.90 7.50
CA MET A 259 7.57 12.94 8.48
C MET A 259 7.92 12.38 9.88
N PRO A 260 7.13 11.47 10.47
CA PRO A 260 7.47 10.87 11.77
C PRO A 260 8.82 10.12 11.76
N HIS A 261 9.15 9.40 10.68
CA HIS A 261 10.45 8.72 10.57
C HIS A 261 11.63 9.70 10.51
N LEU A 262 11.46 10.82 9.79
CA LEU A 262 12.46 11.88 9.73
C LEU A 262 12.65 12.54 11.11
N GLY A 263 11.55 12.79 11.82
CA GLY A 263 11.58 13.29 13.20
C GLY A 263 12.33 12.36 14.14
N CYS A 264 12.00 11.07 14.14
CA CYS A 264 12.75 10.02 14.86
C CYS A 264 14.23 10.05 14.53
N LEU A 265 14.62 10.08 13.24
CA LEU A 265 16.03 10.09 12.83
C LEU A 265 16.78 11.32 13.35
N LEU A 266 16.19 12.50 13.27
CA LEU A 266 16.76 13.76 13.75
C LEU A 266 16.95 13.75 15.26
N THR A 267 15.92 13.30 15.98
CA THR A 267 15.91 13.24 17.44
C THR A 267 16.91 12.20 17.95
N LEU A 268 16.92 10.98 17.40
CA LEU A 268 17.89 9.95 17.77
C LEU A 268 19.34 10.36 17.45
N SER A 269 19.55 11.07 16.33
CA SER A 269 20.85 11.65 15.99
C SER A 269 21.32 12.67 17.02
N THR A 270 20.42 13.48 17.57
CA THR A 270 20.69 14.45 18.63
C THR A 270 21.04 13.74 19.93
N LEU A 271 20.23 12.76 20.35
CA LEU A 271 20.46 11.97 21.56
C LEU A 271 21.79 11.21 21.52
N ARG A 272 22.14 10.61 20.37
CA ARG A 272 23.43 9.95 20.17
C ARG A 272 24.62 10.89 20.37
N LYS A 273 24.55 12.12 19.83
CA LYS A 273 25.63 13.10 20.01
C LYS A 273 25.77 13.54 21.46
N LEU A 274 24.65 13.66 22.20
CA LEU A 274 24.67 13.92 23.64
C LEU A 274 25.33 12.78 24.43
N LEU A 275 25.02 11.54 24.07
CA LEU A 275 25.64 10.36 24.67
C LEU A 275 27.15 10.34 24.44
N GLY A 276 27.61 10.64 23.22
CA GLY A 276 29.04 10.62 22.85
C GLY A 276 29.90 11.72 23.49
N ARG A 277 29.31 12.89 23.80
CA ARG A 277 30.02 13.98 24.50
C ARG A 277 30.08 13.78 26.02
N GLY A 278 29.39 12.76 26.55
CA GLY A 278 29.04 12.68 27.97
C GLY A 278 28.01 13.75 28.31
N LEU A 279 27.14 13.48 29.29
CA LEU A 279 26.25 14.51 29.87
C LEU A 279 27.14 15.56 30.57
N VAL A 280 27.70 16.51 29.81
CA VAL A 280 28.73 17.42 30.32
C VAL A 280 28.13 18.33 31.38
N SER A 281 28.80 18.26 32.53
CA SER A 281 28.73 19.15 33.67
C SER A 281 28.77 20.61 33.26
N SER A 282 27.75 21.35 33.66
CA SER A 282 27.70 22.81 33.58
C SER A 282 28.73 23.40 34.54
N THR A 283 29.96 23.65 34.09
CA THR A 283 30.90 24.50 34.82
C THR A 283 31.85 25.24 33.87
N ALA A 284 32.02 26.52 34.19
CA ALA A 284 33.00 27.49 33.67
C ALA A 284 32.68 28.17 32.32
N ALA A 285 31.83 29.20 32.38
CA ALA A 285 32.07 30.40 31.58
C ALA A 285 32.69 31.45 32.52
N VAL A 286 34.00 31.65 32.42
CA VAL A 286 34.70 32.80 33.01
C VAL A 286 34.14 34.06 32.36
N ALA A 287 33.52 34.92 33.17
CA ALA A 287 33.03 36.21 32.73
C ALA A 287 34.21 37.18 32.58
N ILE A 288 34.62 37.44 31.35
CA ILE A 288 35.49 38.59 31.04
C ILE A 288 34.59 39.82 31.04
N VAL A 289 34.75 40.67 32.07
CA VAL A 289 34.09 41.97 32.20
C VAL A 289 34.65 42.90 31.10
N PRO A 290 33.83 43.38 30.14
CA PRO A 290 34.30 44.40 29.22
C PRO A 290 34.33 45.75 29.94
N VAL A 291 35.41 46.49 29.74
CA VAL A 291 35.56 47.89 30.16
C VAL A 291 34.41 48.72 29.57
N VAL A 292 33.74 49.47 30.45
CA VAL A 292 32.58 50.31 30.14
C VAL A 292 33.05 51.53 29.35
N GLN A 293 32.75 51.57 28.05
CA GLN A 293 32.67 52.80 27.27
C GLN A 293 31.19 53.17 27.09
N GLY A 294 30.86 54.45 27.28
CA GLY A 294 29.49 54.95 27.27
C GLY A 294 28.72 54.61 25.98
N PRO A 295 27.38 54.43 26.05
CA PRO A 295 26.60 53.94 24.92
C PRO A 295 26.56 54.97 23.79
N SER A 296 27.01 54.59 22.59
CA SER A 296 26.82 55.42 21.40
C SER A 296 25.34 55.44 20.98
N THR A 297 24.89 56.49 20.29
CA THR A 297 23.51 56.59 19.76
C THR A 297 23.14 55.42 18.83
N ARG A 298 24.13 54.81 18.16
CA ARG A 298 23.97 53.58 17.37
C ARG A 298 23.70 52.35 18.24
N ASP A 299 24.31 52.26 19.42
CA ASP A 299 24.09 51.14 20.35
C ASP A 299 22.71 51.20 21.01
N VAL A 300 22.19 52.40 21.27
CA VAL A 300 20.82 52.62 21.77
C VAL A 300 19.79 52.20 20.72
N ARG A 301 19.95 52.63 19.46
CA ARG A 301 19.04 52.25 18.36
C ARG A 301 19.08 50.75 18.05
N ARG A 302 20.26 50.13 18.16
CA ARG A 302 20.46 48.68 17.97
C ARG A 302 19.88 47.85 19.12
N LYS A 303 19.99 48.32 20.37
CA LYS A 303 19.30 47.72 21.53
C LYS A 303 17.79 47.79 21.36
N ALA A 304 17.24 48.96 21.04
CA ALA A 304 15.80 49.16 20.82
C ALA A 304 15.24 48.29 19.67
N ALA A 305 15.96 48.17 18.55
CA ALA A 305 15.60 47.26 17.46
C ALA A 305 15.66 45.78 17.89
N SER A 306 16.67 45.39 18.70
CA SER A 306 16.78 44.03 19.23
C SER A 306 15.67 43.68 20.23
N GLU A 307 15.25 44.64 21.06
CA GLU A 307 14.15 44.47 22.01
C GLU A 307 12.81 44.36 21.31
N ARG A 308 12.57 45.16 20.26
CA ARG A 308 11.39 45.01 19.40
C ARG A 308 11.36 43.64 18.74
N TYR A 309 12.49 43.20 18.17
CA TYR A 309 12.62 41.86 17.59
C TYR A 309 12.38 40.75 18.62
N GLN A 310 12.93 40.86 19.83
CA GLN A 310 12.69 39.87 20.89
C GLN A 310 11.24 39.88 21.38
N ARG A 311 10.60 41.05 21.52
CA ARG A 311 9.17 41.15 21.86
C ARG A 311 8.29 40.54 20.77
N ALA A 312 8.54 40.87 19.50
CA ALA A 312 7.84 40.27 18.37
C ALA A 312 8.00 38.75 18.37
N ARG A 313 9.23 38.25 18.54
CA ARG A 313 9.52 36.80 18.62
C ARG A 313 8.79 36.13 19.77
N ARG A 314 8.76 36.72 20.97
CA ARG A 314 8.01 36.20 22.12
C ARG A 314 6.50 36.19 21.83
N GLY A 315 5.98 37.24 21.20
CA GLY A 315 4.58 37.31 20.75
C GLY A 315 4.23 36.20 19.75
N CYS A 316 5.06 35.99 18.72
CA CYS A 316 4.86 34.92 17.74
C CYS A 316 4.89 33.52 18.38
N VAL A 317 5.82 33.29 19.31
CA VAL A 317 5.90 32.02 20.04
C VAL A 317 4.69 31.84 20.97
N ALA A 318 4.22 32.88 21.64
CA ALA A 318 3.00 32.77 22.45
C ALA A 318 1.78 32.46 21.57
N LEU A 319 1.63 33.16 20.45
CA LEU A 319 0.55 32.93 19.49
C LEU A 319 0.56 31.50 18.94
N SER A 320 1.71 30.96 18.58
CA SER A 320 1.80 29.60 18.07
C SER A 320 1.40 28.54 19.11
N HIS A 321 1.71 28.74 20.39
CA HIS A 321 1.23 27.82 21.44
C HIS A 321 -0.29 27.86 21.53
N VAL A 322 -0.90 29.06 21.49
CA VAL A 322 -2.36 29.20 21.48
C VAL A 322 -2.97 28.50 20.27
N VAL A 323 -2.37 28.67 19.08
CA VAL A 323 -2.84 28.00 17.85
C VAL A 323 -2.77 26.49 17.96
N VAL A 324 -1.65 25.93 18.44
CA VAL A 324 -1.48 24.47 18.58
C VAL A 324 -2.43 23.89 19.65
N ILE A 325 -2.63 24.59 20.78
CA ILE A 325 -3.60 24.16 21.80
C ILE A 325 -5.03 24.20 21.22
N ALA A 326 -5.40 25.29 20.54
CA ALA A 326 -6.70 25.40 19.90
C ALA A 326 -6.92 24.30 18.85
N TRP A 327 -5.87 23.94 18.09
CA TRP A 327 -5.90 22.82 17.16
C TRP A 327 -6.15 21.48 17.88
N GLY A 328 -5.47 21.22 18.99
CA GLY A 328 -5.70 20.02 19.81
C GLY A 328 -7.14 19.94 20.35
N VAL A 329 -7.71 21.06 20.80
CA VAL A 329 -9.13 21.13 21.21
C VAL A 329 -10.06 20.83 20.03
N LEU A 330 -9.80 21.42 18.86
CA LEU A 330 -10.59 21.17 17.65
C LEU A 330 -10.56 19.67 17.27
N VAL A 331 -9.38 19.05 17.25
CA VAL A 331 -9.22 17.62 16.97
C VAL A 331 -10.02 16.77 17.96
N LEU A 332 -9.92 17.09 19.26
CA LEU A 332 -10.67 16.38 20.30
C LEU A 332 -12.18 16.50 20.09
N VAL A 333 -12.69 17.72 19.82
CA VAL A 333 -14.12 17.96 19.56
C VAL A 333 -14.58 17.18 18.34
N CYS A 334 -13.84 17.24 17.22
CA CYS A 334 -14.16 16.49 16.02
C CYS A 334 -14.21 14.97 16.27
N HIS A 335 -13.25 14.44 17.02
CA HIS A 335 -13.21 13.02 17.37
C HIS A 335 -14.39 12.59 18.27
N LEU A 336 -14.71 13.38 19.30
CA LEU A 336 -15.83 13.11 20.20
C LEU A 336 -17.18 13.25 19.47
N HIS A 337 -17.31 14.24 18.57
CA HIS A 337 -18.49 14.39 17.73
C HIS A 337 -18.70 13.17 16.83
N ALA A 338 -17.66 12.73 16.13
CA ALA A 338 -17.75 11.55 15.27
C ALA A 338 -18.05 10.26 16.05
N LEU A 339 -17.54 10.13 17.29
CA LEU A 339 -17.89 9.04 18.19
C LEU A 339 -19.37 9.06 18.57
N HIS A 340 -19.89 10.24 18.90
CA HIS A 340 -21.28 10.42 19.28
C HIS A 340 -22.23 10.10 18.12
N GLU A 341 -21.97 10.68 16.95
CA GLU A 341 -22.77 10.49 15.74
C GLU A 341 -22.80 9.01 15.30
N ALA A 342 -21.65 8.34 15.36
CA ALA A 342 -21.58 6.91 15.06
C ALA A 342 -22.35 6.05 16.07
N GLN A 343 -22.62 6.51 17.29
CA GLN A 343 -23.45 5.79 18.25
C GLN A 343 -24.94 6.02 17.98
N THR A 344 -25.34 7.23 17.61
CA THR A 344 -26.74 7.60 17.37
C THR A 344 -27.27 7.10 16.04
N SER A 345 -26.46 7.13 14.98
CA SER A 345 -26.84 6.70 13.63
C SER A 345 -26.78 5.18 13.52
N THR A 346 -27.89 4.50 13.84
CA THR A 346 -28.00 3.04 13.74
C THR A 346 -28.64 2.61 12.42
N VAL A 347 -27.87 1.96 11.56
CA VAL A 347 -28.39 1.33 10.33
C VAL A 347 -28.36 -0.18 10.46
N ALA A 348 -29.55 -0.79 10.34
CA ALA A 348 -29.71 -2.23 10.34
C ALA A 348 -28.93 -2.86 9.17
N GLY A 349 -28.16 -3.91 9.48
CA GLY A 349 -27.31 -4.58 8.50
C GLY A 349 -25.91 -3.97 8.32
N CYS A 350 -25.62 -2.80 8.89
CA CYS A 350 -24.26 -2.26 8.86
C CYS A 350 -23.33 -3.09 9.74
N ARG A 351 -22.40 -3.83 9.14
CA ARG A 351 -21.44 -4.71 9.83
C ARG A 351 -20.10 -4.03 10.10
N ARG A 352 -19.79 -2.96 9.37
CA ARG A 352 -18.53 -2.21 9.52
C ARG A 352 -18.81 -0.71 9.58
N ARG A 353 -19.03 -0.20 10.79
CA ARG A 353 -19.34 1.22 11.03
C ARG A 353 -18.06 2.03 11.19
N LEU A 354 -18.02 3.18 10.53
CA LEU A 354 -16.89 4.11 10.55
C LEU A 354 -17.17 5.31 11.46
N ARG A 355 -16.15 6.14 11.71
CA ARG A 355 -16.22 7.32 12.60
C ARG A 355 -15.53 8.52 11.94
N GLY A 356 -15.82 8.71 10.66
CA GLY A 356 -15.24 9.79 9.88
C GLY A 356 -15.63 11.15 10.45
N TRP A 357 -14.69 12.09 10.45
CA TRP A 357 -15.02 13.48 10.79
C TRP A 357 -15.77 14.12 9.62
N PHE A 358 -16.74 14.97 9.96
CA PHE A 358 -17.56 15.72 9.02
C PHE A 358 -18.42 14.81 8.14
N ALA A 359 -19.01 13.77 8.73
CA ALA A 359 -20.03 12.96 8.06
C ALA A 359 -21.25 13.83 7.70
N THR A 360 -21.97 13.43 6.65
CA THR A 360 -23.23 14.07 6.28
C THR A 360 -24.26 13.85 7.38
N PRO A 361 -24.91 14.92 7.90
CA PRO A 361 -25.98 14.76 8.88
C PRO A 361 -27.06 13.82 8.36
N ASP A 362 -27.61 12.98 9.25
CA ASP A 362 -28.66 12.00 8.97
C ASP A 362 -28.28 10.79 8.08
N GLU A 363 -27.03 10.72 7.58
CA GLU A 363 -26.50 9.56 6.87
C GLU A 363 -25.50 8.79 7.74
N ALA A 364 -25.56 7.46 7.70
CA ALA A 364 -24.65 6.62 8.46
C ALA A 364 -23.38 6.28 7.66
N THR A 365 -22.22 6.46 8.28
CA THR A 365 -20.94 6.03 7.70
C THR A 365 -20.74 4.52 7.87
N CYS A 366 -20.94 3.76 6.79
CA CYS A 366 -20.92 2.30 6.79
C CYS A 366 -20.13 1.72 5.62
N ALA A 367 -19.05 0.97 5.90
CA ALA A 367 -18.20 0.37 4.88
C ALA A 367 -18.63 -1.02 4.42
N LEU A 368 -19.40 -1.76 5.23
CA LEU A 368 -19.94 -3.07 4.87
C LEU A 368 -21.40 -3.13 5.27
N LEU A 369 -22.28 -3.12 4.28
CA LEU A 369 -23.71 -3.27 4.45
C LEU A 369 -24.14 -4.68 4.03
N VAL A 370 -24.78 -5.39 4.95
CA VAL A 370 -25.44 -6.68 4.69
C VAL A 370 -26.94 -6.48 4.77
N VAL A 371 -27.61 -6.53 3.63
CA VAL A 371 -29.07 -6.54 3.55
C VAL A 371 -29.52 -8.00 3.60
N HIS A 372 -30.16 -8.40 4.69
CA HIS A 372 -30.58 -9.78 4.90
C HIS A 372 -32.10 -9.86 4.82
N CYS A 373 -32.63 -10.11 3.63
CA CYS A 373 -34.07 -10.01 3.35
C CYS A 373 -34.95 -10.85 4.29
N GLY A 374 -34.56 -12.10 4.59
CA GLY A 374 -35.30 -12.94 5.54
C GLY A 374 -35.37 -12.37 6.97
N ARG A 375 -34.32 -11.69 7.46
CA ARG A 375 -34.30 -11.06 8.79
C ARG A 375 -34.96 -9.70 8.78
N ASP A 376 -34.75 -8.95 7.70
CA ASP A 376 -35.29 -7.61 7.48
C ASP A 376 -36.79 -7.63 7.09
N ARG A 377 -37.36 -8.82 6.83
CA ARG A 377 -38.74 -9.03 6.38
C ARG A 377 -39.08 -8.27 5.09
N ILE A 378 -38.13 -8.25 4.16
CA ILE A 378 -38.26 -7.66 2.83
C ILE A 378 -38.02 -8.74 1.76
N THR A 379 -38.36 -8.44 0.52
CA THR A 379 -38.25 -9.38 -0.62
C THR A 379 -37.00 -9.19 -1.47
N GLY A 380 -36.43 -7.99 -1.47
CA GLY A 380 -35.27 -7.61 -2.29
C GLY A 380 -35.62 -6.75 -3.49
N ARG A 381 -36.81 -6.14 -3.51
CA ARG A 381 -37.20 -5.20 -4.58
C ARG A 381 -36.32 -3.95 -4.58
N ALA A 382 -36.27 -3.29 -5.74
CA ALA A 382 -35.38 -2.14 -5.93
C ALA A 382 -35.71 -0.98 -4.97
N ASP A 383 -36.98 -0.73 -4.67
CA ASP A 383 -37.44 0.29 -3.72
C ASP A 383 -37.04 -0.06 -2.27
N GLU A 384 -37.21 -1.32 -1.88
CA GLU A 384 -36.80 -1.82 -0.57
C GLU A 384 -35.29 -1.67 -0.35
N ILE A 385 -34.47 -2.09 -1.32
CA ILE A 385 -33.01 -1.96 -1.25
C ILE A 385 -32.59 -0.48 -1.30
N SER A 386 -33.22 0.34 -2.15
CA SER A 386 -32.96 1.78 -2.23
C SER A 386 -33.21 2.47 -0.88
N SER A 387 -34.29 2.10 -0.18
CA SER A 387 -34.58 2.65 1.16
C SER A 387 -33.49 2.34 2.20
N ARG A 388 -32.76 1.23 2.04
CA ARG A 388 -31.62 0.87 2.89
C ARG A 388 -30.39 1.68 2.52
N LEU A 389 -30.11 1.79 1.21
CA LEU A 389 -28.94 2.50 0.68
C LEU A 389 -29.04 4.01 0.90
N ALA A 390 -30.22 4.61 0.81
CA ALA A 390 -30.44 6.05 0.98
C ALA A 390 -30.05 6.58 2.38
N ARG A 391 -29.89 5.70 3.37
CA ARG A 391 -29.43 6.06 4.73
C ARG A 391 -27.92 5.95 4.92
N ILE A 392 -27.18 5.56 3.88
CA ILE A 392 -25.74 5.36 3.92
C ILE A 392 -25.04 6.50 3.19
N ASP A 393 -23.98 7.03 3.79
CA ASP A 393 -23.10 7.97 3.12
C ASP A 393 -22.44 7.27 1.91
N ARG A 394 -22.70 7.83 0.72
CA ARG A 394 -22.28 7.34 -0.61
C ARG A 394 -20.78 7.14 -0.72
N SER A 395 -19.99 7.93 0.01
CA SER A 395 -18.53 7.87 -0.01
C SER A 395 -17.95 6.75 0.85
N THR A 396 -18.75 6.17 1.75
CA THR A 396 -18.25 5.24 2.77
C THR A 396 -18.49 3.78 2.45
N LEU A 397 -19.46 3.45 1.58
CA LEU A 397 -19.83 2.06 1.28
C LEU A 397 -18.81 1.39 0.35
N ASP A 398 -17.98 0.51 0.91
CA ASP A 398 -17.01 -0.28 0.16
C ASP A 398 -17.58 -1.65 -0.28
N PHE A 399 -18.42 -2.28 0.55
CA PHE A 399 -18.93 -3.65 0.33
C PHE A 399 -20.44 -3.71 0.54
N LEU A 400 -21.14 -4.24 -0.46
CA LEU A 400 -22.58 -4.52 -0.41
C LEU A 400 -22.84 -6.02 -0.52
N VAL A 401 -23.55 -6.58 0.46
CA VAL A 401 -23.98 -7.98 0.46
C VAL A 401 -25.50 -8.03 0.51
N LEU A 402 -26.10 -8.70 -0.48
CA LEU A 402 -27.53 -8.99 -0.51
C LEU A 402 -27.72 -10.48 -0.21
N ALA A 403 -28.29 -10.81 0.94
CA ALA A 403 -28.34 -12.15 1.47
C ALA A 403 -29.78 -12.64 1.70
N HIS A 404 -30.06 -13.88 1.33
CA HIS A 404 -31.35 -14.54 1.57
C HIS A 404 -32.54 -13.77 1.01
N CYS A 405 -32.38 -13.19 -0.17
CA CYS A 405 -33.40 -12.40 -0.86
C CYS A 405 -34.15 -13.24 -1.90
N PRO A 406 -35.48 -13.42 -1.76
CA PRO A 406 -36.27 -14.24 -2.68
C PRO A 406 -36.44 -13.62 -4.08
N GLY A 407 -36.25 -12.31 -4.24
CA GLY A 407 -36.27 -11.66 -5.55
C GLY A 407 -35.49 -10.34 -5.54
N VAL A 408 -34.20 -10.40 -5.84
CA VAL A 408 -33.30 -9.24 -5.92
C VAL A 408 -33.54 -8.48 -7.22
N GLU A 409 -33.90 -7.22 -7.09
CA GLU A 409 -33.92 -6.23 -8.16
C GLU A 409 -32.88 -5.15 -7.85
N MET A 410 -31.83 -5.05 -8.67
CA MET A 410 -30.74 -4.13 -8.39
C MET A 410 -31.19 -2.67 -8.58
N PRO A 411 -31.07 -1.80 -7.55
CA PRO A 411 -31.55 -0.43 -7.65
C PRO A 411 -30.61 0.47 -8.46
N SER A 412 -31.17 1.41 -9.21
CA SER A 412 -30.42 2.46 -9.92
C SER A 412 -29.60 3.35 -8.98
N LEU A 413 -30.03 3.50 -7.73
CA LEU A 413 -29.30 4.23 -6.67
C LEU A 413 -27.88 3.67 -6.43
N LEU A 414 -27.62 2.41 -6.81
CA LEU A 414 -26.28 1.82 -6.75
C LEU A 414 -25.25 2.62 -7.57
N SER A 415 -25.69 3.31 -8.63
CA SER A 415 -24.82 4.14 -9.49
C SER A 415 -24.17 5.33 -8.79
N GLU A 416 -24.71 5.77 -7.64
CA GLU A 416 -24.16 6.87 -6.84
C GLU A 416 -23.01 6.44 -5.92
N PHE A 417 -22.81 5.14 -5.71
CA PHE A 417 -21.79 4.59 -4.82
C PHE A 417 -20.46 4.37 -5.56
N HIS A 418 -19.79 5.48 -5.89
CA HIS A 418 -18.53 5.45 -6.65
C HIS A 418 -17.37 4.76 -5.94
N GLY A 419 -17.40 4.68 -4.60
CA GLY A 419 -16.39 4.03 -3.76
C GLY A 419 -16.57 2.51 -3.60
N LEU A 420 -17.64 1.94 -4.18
CA LEU A 420 -17.95 0.53 -4.02
C LEU A 420 -16.84 -0.35 -4.62
N ARG A 421 -16.41 -1.37 -3.87
CA ARG A 421 -15.33 -2.30 -4.25
C ARG A 421 -15.81 -3.72 -4.47
N ARG A 422 -16.89 -4.12 -3.78
CA ARG A 422 -17.47 -5.45 -3.91
C ARG A 422 -18.99 -5.43 -3.83
N ILE A 423 -19.61 -6.20 -4.71
CA ILE A 423 -21.02 -6.60 -4.59
C ILE A 423 -21.07 -8.12 -4.44
N GLU A 424 -21.83 -8.60 -3.47
CA GLU A 424 -22.04 -10.03 -3.24
C GLU A 424 -23.54 -10.36 -3.15
N LEU A 425 -23.97 -11.36 -3.91
CA LEU A 425 -25.28 -11.99 -3.79
C LEU A 425 -25.08 -13.35 -3.12
N PHE A 426 -25.69 -13.56 -1.96
CA PHE A 426 -25.60 -14.82 -1.22
C PHE A 426 -26.97 -15.44 -1.00
N ASN A 427 -27.15 -16.70 -1.41
CA ASN A 427 -28.38 -17.46 -1.23
C ASN A 427 -29.64 -16.66 -1.62
N SER A 428 -29.60 -16.05 -2.81
CA SER A 428 -30.63 -15.13 -3.28
C SER A 428 -31.07 -15.49 -4.70
N THR A 429 -32.22 -14.97 -5.14
CA THR A 429 -32.68 -15.12 -6.53
C THR A 429 -32.61 -13.76 -7.21
N LEU A 430 -31.80 -13.63 -8.26
CA LEU A 430 -31.67 -12.40 -9.04
C LEU A 430 -32.79 -12.33 -10.08
N VAL A 431 -33.65 -11.34 -9.96
CA VAL A 431 -34.81 -11.12 -10.85
C VAL A 431 -34.46 -10.09 -11.92
N ALA A 432 -33.87 -8.97 -11.52
CA ALA A 432 -33.53 -7.88 -12.44
C ALA A 432 -32.23 -7.18 -12.03
N TRP A 433 -31.40 -6.86 -13.01
CA TRP A 433 -30.28 -5.93 -12.85
C TRP A 433 -30.07 -5.22 -14.19
N GLY A 434 -30.69 -4.04 -14.28
CA GLY A 434 -30.79 -3.25 -15.50
C GLY A 434 -29.55 -2.39 -15.80
N PRO A 435 -29.54 -1.73 -16.97
CA PRO A 435 -28.45 -0.84 -17.40
C PRO A 435 -28.36 0.47 -16.60
N ASP A 436 -29.42 0.83 -15.89
CA ASP A 436 -29.48 1.93 -14.91
C ASP A 436 -28.62 1.66 -13.67
N ALA A 437 -28.43 0.39 -13.30
CA ALA A 437 -27.48 -0.05 -12.27
C ALA A 437 -26.23 -0.72 -12.88
N ALA A 438 -25.89 -0.42 -14.13
CA ALA A 438 -24.73 -1.01 -14.80
C ALA A 438 -23.42 -0.69 -14.10
N ILE A 439 -22.54 -1.69 -14.10
CA ILE A 439 -21.16 -1.54 -13.63
C ILE A 439 -20.33 -0.94 -14.76
N THR A 440 -19.89 0.30 -14.59
CA THR A 440 -19.07 1.01 -15.57
C THR A 440 -17.92 1.77 -14.94
N SER A 441 -16.89 2.09 -15.71
CA SER A 441 -15.76 2.92 -15.22
C SER A 441 -16.23 4.27 -14.65
N ALA A 442 -17.27 4.86 -15.24
CA ALA A 442 -17.83 6.14 -14.79
C ALA A 442 -18.59 6.03 -13.47
N ARG A 443 -19.35 4.94 -13.26
CA ARG A 443 -20.22 4.79 -12.07
C ARG A 443 -19.51 4.09 -10.92
N HIS A 444 -18.65 3.13 -11.20
CA HIS A 444 -18.00 2.30 -10.19
C HIS A 444 -16.48 2.15 -10.46
N PRO A 445 -15.72 3.25 -10.48
CA PRO A 445 -14.30 3.25 -10.84
C PRO A 445 -13.43 2.37 -9.92
N THR A 446 -13.87 2.14 -8.67
CA THR A 446 -13.14 1.34 -7.69
C THR A 446 -13.64 -0.09 -7.55
N LEU A 447 -14.66 -0.49 -8.32
CA LEU A 447 -15.25 -1.83 -8.19
C LEU A 447 -14.25 -2.88 -8.66
N ARG A 448 -14.01 -3.85 -7.79
CA ARG A 448 -13.02 -4.91 -8.04
C ARG A 448 -13.63 -6.26 -8.29
N ALA A 449 -14.75 -6.54 -7.62
CA ALA A 449 -15.33 -7.86 -7.70
C ALA A 449 -16.85 -7.88 -7.58
N VAL A 450 -17.46 -8.79 -8.34
CA VAL A 450 -18.83 -9.24 -8.12
C VAL A 450 -18.82 -10.74 -7.82
N ARG A 451 -19.55 -11.13 -6.78
CA ARG A 451 -19.70 -12.53 -6.36
C ARG A 451 -21.17 -12.91 -6.33
N ILE A 452 -21.48 -14.05 -6.90
CA ILE A 452 -22.81 -14.65 -6.90
C ILE A 452 -22.65 -16.06 -6.33
N ILE A 453 -23.13 -16.28 -5.12
CA ILE A 453 -22.88 -17.50 -4.34
C ILE A 453 -24.22 -18.12 -3.94
N ALA A 454 -24.38 -19.43 -4.19
CA ALA A 454 -25.58 -20.19 -3.84
C ALA A 454 -26.88 -19.53 -4.36
N SER A 455 -26.83 -18.84 -5.50
CA SER A 455 -27.87 -17.92 -5.95
C SER A 455 -28.45 -18.31 -7.30
N ASN A 456 -29.75 -18.04 -7.48
CA ASN A 456 -30.51 -18.36 -8.68
C ASN A 456 -30.52 -17.18 -9.68
N LEU A 457 -30.22 -17.43 -10.95
CA LEU A 457 -30.35 -16.49 -12.05
C LEU A 457 -30.75 -17.22 -13.33
N SER A 458 -31.62 -16.61 -14.12
CA SER A 458 -32.05 -17.14 -15.43
C SER A 458 -30.98 -16.97 -16.50
N SER A 459 -30.29 -15.82 -16.48
CA SER A 459 -29.24 -15.43 -17.43
C SER A 459 -28.32 -14.43 -16.76
N LEU A 460 -27.16 -14.14 -17.36
CA LEU A 460 -26.36 -13.01 -16.92
C LEU A 460 -27.10 -11.69 -17.20
N PRO A 461 -27.19 -10.79 -16.20
CA PRO A 461 -27.98 -9.58 -16.33
C PRO A 461 -27.29 -8.51 -17.18
N PRO A 462 -28.05 -7.65 -17.89
CA PRO A 462 -27.49 -6.54 -18.68
C PRO A 462 -26.60 -5.58 -17.89
N GLY A 463 -26.89 -5.35 -16.60
CA GLY A 463 -26.06 -4.50 -15.74
C GLY A 463 -24.63 -5.03 -15.50
N LEU A 464 -24.37 -6.31 -15.80
CA LEU A 464 -23.04 -6.94 -15.78
C LEU A 464 -22.40 -7.08 -17.17
N LEU A 465 -23.09 -6.72 -18.25
CA LEU A 465 -22.65 -6.98 -19.64
C LEU A 465 -22.29 -5.69 -20.39
N HIS A 466 -21.72 -4.71 -19.69
CA HIS A 466 -21.39 -3.41 -20.28
C HIS A 466 -19.94 -3.41 -20.84
N ASP A 467 -19.73 -2.80 -22.01
CA ASP A 467 -18.42 -2.75 -22.68
C ASP A 467 -17.36 -1.93 -21.90
N ASP A 468 -17.80 -0.87 -21.23
CA ASP A 468 -16.96 -0.02 -20.37
C ASP A 468 -16.78 -0.60 -18.96
N VAL A 469 -16.06 -1.73 -18.83
CA VAL A 469 -15.75 -2.35 -17.53
C VAL A 469 -14.69 -1.53 -16.76
N PRO A 470 -14.85 -1.29 -15.44
CA PRO A 470 -13.86 -0.58 -14.64
C PRO A 470 -12.46 -1.20 -14.72
N ALA A 471 -11.43 -0.37 -14.90
CA ALA A 471 -10.04 -0.83 -14.94
C ALA A 471 -9.58 -1.55 -13.65
N ALA A 472 -10.21 -1.26 -12.51
CA ALA A 472 -9.92 -1.91 -11.23
C ALA A 472 -10.60 -3.29 -11.07
N PHE A 473 -11.48 -3.66 -12.00
CA PHE A 473 -12.26 -4.88 -11.93
C PHE A 473 -11.37 -6.09 -12.19
N SER A 474 -11.26 -6.99 -11.22
CA SER A 474 -10.30 -8.09 -11.23
C SER A 474 -10.92 -9.46 -11.04
N ALA A 475 -12.18 -9.56 -10.59
CA ALA A 475 -12.80 -10.85 -10.35
C ALA A 475 -14.33 -10.83 -10.49
N PHE A 476 -14.85 -11.62 -11.43
CA PHE A 476 -16.24 -12.05 -11.43
C PHE A 476 -16.33 -13.52 -11.04
N ARG A 477 -17.14 -13.86 -10.03
CA ARG A 477 -17.25 -15.24 -9.51
C ARG A 477 -18.69 -15.67 -9.35
N ILE A 478 -19.05 -16.79 -9.96
CA ILE A 478 -20.32 -17.48 -9.78
C ILE A 478 -20.03 -18.84 -9.15
N ILE A 479 -20.62 -19.11 -7.99
CA ILE A 479 -20.40 -20.32 -7.19
C ILE A 479 -21.76 -20.90 -6.85
N GLN A 480 -22.01 -22.16 -7.22
CA GLN A 480 -23.25 -22.88 -6.90
C GLN A 480 -24.51 -22.12 -7.36
N SER A 481 -24.67 -21.97 -8.68
CA SER A 481 -25.84 -21.34 -9.32
C SER A 481 -26.56 -22.32 -10.24
N ASN A 482 -27.82 -22.01 -10.59
CA ASN A 482 -28.61 -22.73 -11.60
C ASN A 482 -28.42 -22.19 -13.03
N LEU A 483 -27.49 -21.27 -13.25
CA LEU A 483 -27.19 -20.75 -14.58
C LEU A 483 -26.78 -21.89 -15.52
N THR A 484 -27.57 -22.13 -16.56
CA THR A 484 -27.35 -23.23 -17.51
C THR A 484 -26.49 -22.83 -18.71
N GLU A 485 -26.44 -21.53 -19.02
CA GLU A 485 -25.70 -20.99 -20.17
C GLU A 485 -25.09 -19.61 -19.85
N LEU A 486 -23.93 -19.34 -20.46
CA LEU A 486 -23.28 -18.03 -20.46
C LEU A 486 -23.45 -17.43 -21.86
N PRO A 487 -23.81 -16.14 -22.00
CA PRO A 487 -23.82 -15.48 -23.30
C PRO A 487 -22.48 -15.63 -24.03
N GLN A 488 -22.55 -15.82 -25.35
CA GLN A 488 -21.38 -16.12 -26.19
C GLN A 488 -20.35 -14.98 -26.20
N ASP A 489 -20.81 -13.75 -25.95
CA ASP A 489 -20.02 -12.54 -25.86
C ASP A 489 -19.50 -12.24 -24.45
N VAL A 490 -19.83 -13.03 -23.42
CA VAL A 490 -19.27 -12.83 -22.06
C VAL A 490 -17.75 -12.93 -22.11
N GLY A 491 -17.20 -13.88 -22.87
CA GLY A 491 -15.76 -13.97 -23.08
C GLY A 491 -15.17 -12.75 -23.80
N ASP A 492 -15.97 -12.01 -24.56
CA ASP A 492 -15.58 -10.79 -25.29
C ASP A 492 -15.72 -9.51 -24.44
N VAL A 493 -16.70 -9.45 -23.55
CA VAL A 493 -16.86 -8.39 -22.53
C VAL A 493 -15.79 -8.52 -21.44
N TRP A 494 -15.40 -9.75 -21.12
CA TRP A 494 -14.49 -10.09 -20.01
C TRP A 494 -13.14 -10.67 -20.48
N GLN A 495 -12.66 -10.32 -21.69
CA GLN A 495 -11.52 -10.99 -22.32
C GLN A 495 -10.33 -11.20 -21.37
N ALA A 496 -10.15 -12.46 -20.97
CA ALA A 496 -8.88 -13.13 -20.81
C ALA A 496 -9.12 -14.63 -21.05
N LEU A 497 -8.25 -15.23 -21.85
CA LEU A 497 -8.35 -16.59 -22.38
C LEU A 497 -8.02 -17.62 -21.28
N SER A 498 -8.90 -17.83 -20.30
CA SER A 498 -8.61 -18.61 -19.07
C SER A 498 -8.08 -20.03 -19.33
N SER A 499 -6.77 -20.23 -19.11
CA SER A 499 -6.10 -21.52 -19.13
C SER A 499 -5.56 -21.89 -17.74
N LYS A 500 -6.01 -23.02 -17.20
CA LYS A 500 -5.61 -23.48 -15.84
C LYS A 500 -5.29 -24.96 -15.84
N VAL A 501 -4.25 -25.37 -15.13
CA VAL A 501 -4.04 -26.77 -14.76
C VAL A 501 -5.08 -27.17 -13.72
N VAL A 502 -6.00 -28.05 -14.10
CA VAL A 502 -7.14 -28.47 -13.26
C VAL A 502 -7.02 -29.88 -12.72
N ASP A 503 -6.15 -30.70 -13.32
CA ASP A 503 -5.94 -32.10 -12.90
C ASP A 503 -4.53 -32.59 -13.28
N THR A 504 -4.09 -33.68 -12.68
CA THR A 504 -2.84 -34.37 -13.01
C THR A 504 -3.07 -35.86 -13.17
N ARG A 505 -2.58 -36.43 -14.28
CA ARG A 505 -2.68 -37.86 -14.57
C ARG A 505 -1.29 -38.49 -14.58
N LYS A 506 -1.13 -39.61 -13.87
CA LYS A 506 0.10 -40.42 -13.93
C LYS A 506 0.01 -41.40 -15.10
N GLU A 507 1.02 -41.40 -15.95
CA GLU A 507 1.15 -42.30 -17.10
C GLU A 507 2.56 -42.91 -17.07
N GLY A 508 2.65 -44.16 -16.58
CA GLY A 508 3.92 -44.82 -16.29
C GLY A 508 4.76 -44.04 -15.27
N HIS A 509 5.99 -43.70 -15.65
CA HIS A 509 6.90 -42.88 -14.84
C HIS A 509 6.72 -41.37 -15.01
N HIS A 510 5.75 -40.91 -15.80
CA HIS A 510 5.51 -39.50 -16.11
C HIS A 510 4.22 -38.97 -15.48
N THR A 511 4.17 -37.65 -15.29
CA THR A 511 2.98 -36.93 -14.84
C THR A 511 2.57 -35.94 -15.92
N ASN A 512 1.35 -36.10 -16.41
CA ASN A 512 0.69 -35.20 -17.35
C ASN A 512 -0.18 -34.20 -16.56
N TYR A 513 -0.11 -32.93 -16.91
CA TYR A 513 -0.89 -31.85 -16.34
C TYR A 513 -2.03 -31.52 -17.30
N ALA A 514 -3.27 -31.60 -16.83
CA ALA A 514 -4.46 -31.32 -17.61
C ALA A 514 -4.73 -29.82 -17.61
N ILE A 515 -4.45 -29.17 -18.73
CA ILE A 515 -4.73 -27.75 -18.95
C ILE A 515 -6.17 -27.67 -19.46
N ARG A 516 -7.06 -27.06 -18.68
CA ARG A 516 -8.39 -26.69 -19.16
C ARG A 516 -8.25 -25.42 -19.98
N ILE A 517 -8.68 -25.48 -21.24
CA ILE A 517 -8.67 -24.37 -22.16
C ILE A 517 -10.13 -24.04 -22.43
N GLN A 518 -10.53 -22.82 -22.07
CA GLN A 518 -11.86 -22.33 -22.40
C GLN A 518 -11.80 -21.68 -23.79
N PRO A 519 -12.38 -22.31 -24.83
CA PRO A 519 -12.41 -21.68 -26.14
C PRO A 519 -13.29 -20.44 -26.13
N LYS A 520 -12.90 -19.46 -26.94
CA LYS A 520 -13.69 -18.27 -27.24
C LYS A 520 -15.04 -18.69 -27.86
N PRO A 521 -16.19 -18.19 -27.40
CA PRO A 521 -17.45 -18.50 -28.07
C PRO A 521 -17.50 -17.75 -29.42
N GLY A 522 -17.82 -18.46 -30.51
CA GLY A 522 -17.95 -17.86 -31.85
C GLY A 522 -17.03 -18.41 -32.95
N ALA A 523 -16.05 -19.26 -32.62
CA ALA A 523 -15.39 -20.08 -33.64
C ALA A 523 -16.37 -21.18 -34.10
N ALA A 524 -16.73 -21.20 -35.38
CA ALA A 524 -17.73 -22.10 -35.95
C ALA A 524 -17.28 -23.57 -35.92
N THR A 525 -17.38 -24.20 -34.76
CA THR A 525 -17.30 -25.65 -34.55
C THR A 525 -18.26 -25.99 -33.43
N GLY A 526 -19.30 -26.78 -33.73
CA GLY A 526 -20.41 -27.05 -32.83
C GLY A 526 -20.00 -27.62 -31.47
N GLY A 527 -20.70 -27.12 -30.44
CA GLY A 527 -20.87 -27.67 -29.09
C GLY A 527 -19.81 -28.64 -28.59
N LEU A 528 -18.66 -28.14 -28.13
CA LEU A 528 -17.68 -28.92 -27.39
C LEU A 528 -17.41 -28.29 -26.03
N ASP A 529 -17.59 -29.10 -24.99
CA ASP A 529 -17.15 -28.88 -23.62
C ASP A 529 -15.69 -28.37 -23.57
N ALA A 530 -15.34 -27.61 -22.52
CA ALA A 530 -13.99 -27.07 -22.32
C ALA A 530 -12.89 -28.12 -22.63
N GLU A 531 -12.01 -27.81 -23.59
CA GLU A 531 -11.01 -28.77 -24.07
C GLU A 531 -9.94 -28.98 -23.00
N LEU A 532 -9.76 -30.24 -22.57
CA LEU A 532 -8.69 -30.64 -21.65
C LEU A 532 -7.47 -31.09 -22.45
N VAL A 533 -6.40 -30.33 -22.36
CA VAL A 533 -5.14 -30.60 -23.04
C VAL A 533 -4.09 -31.07 -22.04
N TYR A 534 -3.65 -32.31 -22.21
CA TYR A 534 -2.64 -32.91 -21.35
C TYR A 534 -1.23 -32.57 -21.84
N ARG A 535 -0.40 -32.01 -20.96
CA ARG A 535 1.01 -31.68 -21.24
C ARG A 535 1.91 -32.19 -20.14
N ARG A 536 3.07 -32.74 -20.50
CA ARG A 536 4.13 -33.06 -19.53
C ARG A 536 4.84 -31.77 -19.11
N PHE A 537 5.42 -31.75 -17.91
CA PHE A 537 6.26 -30.62 -17.47
C PHE A 537 7.35 -30.25 -18.50
N SER A 538 7.94 -31.26 -19.15
CA SER A 538 8.93 -31.06 -20.22
C SER A 538 8.39 -30.31 -21.44
N ALA A 539 7.09 -30.38 -21.72
CA ALA A 539 6.49 -29.65 -22.83
C ALA A 539 6.47 -28.13 -22.59
N PHE A 540 6.28 -27.70 -21.33
CA PHE A 540 6.37 -26.29 -20.95
C PHE A 540 7.81 -25.77 -21.07
N VAL A 541 8.79 -26.56 -20.62
CA VAL A 541 10.22 -26.24 -20.79
C VAL A 541 10.60 -26.17 -22.27
N GLN A 542 10.08 -27.09 -23.09
CA GLN A 542 10.29 -27.07 -24.54
C GLN A 542 9.64 -25.85 -25.21
N LEU A 543 8.42 -25.48 -24.82
CA LEU A 543 7.75 -24.27 -25.29
C LEU A 543 8.64 -23.06 -25.03
N GLN A 544 9.12 -22.88 -23.80
CA GLN A 544 10.00 -21.77 -23.46
C GLN A 544 11.25 -21.73 -24.35
N ARG A 545 11.95 -22.86 -24.49
CA ARG A 545 13.18 -22.93 -25.29
C ARG A 545 12.93 -22.57 -26.75
N LEU A 546 11.83 -23.06 -27.33
CA LEU A 546 11.46 -22.79 -28.72
C LEU A 546 11.09 -21.31 -28.92
N VAL A 547 10.35 -20.72 -27.98
CA VAL A 547 9.97 -19.30 -28.02
C VAL A 547 11.19 -18.39 -27.86
N GLN A 548 12.05 -18.66 -26.87
CA GLN A 548 13.28 -17.90 -26.67
C GLN A 548 14.23 -18.00 -27.87
N ARG A 549 14.34 -19.19 -28.49
CA ARG A 549 15.09 -19.38 -29.74
C ARG A 549 14.50 -18.54 -30.87
N HIS A 550 13.16 -18.50 -30.98
CA HIS A 550 12.48 -17.67 -31.97
C HIS A 550 12.79 -16.18 -31.81
N PHE A 551 12.94 -15.68 -30.58
CA PHE A 551 13.34 -14.28 -30.34
C PHE A 551 14.79 -14.00 -30.73
N ARG A 552 15.70 -14.97 -30.53
CA ARG A 552 17.13 -14.81 -30.83
C ARG A 552 17.43 -14.92 -32.32
N ASP A 553 16.73 -15.78 -33.04
CA ASP A 553 17.03 -16.07 -34.44
C ASP A 553 16.69 -14.90 -35.39
N THR A 554 15.94 -13.87 -34.93
CA THR A 554 15.50 -12.69 -35.73
C THR A 554 14.87 -13.03 -37.08
N THR A 555 14.40 -14.26 -37.26
CA THR A 555 13.80 -14.72 -38.50
C THR A 555 12.38 -14.18 -38.62
N PHE A 556 12.07 -13.55 -39.76
CA PHE A 556 10.78 -12.93 -40.04
C PHE A 556 9.63 -13.94 -39.83
N CYS A 557 8.58 -13.52 -39.11
CA CYS A 557 7.42 -14.36 -38.77
C CYS A 557 6.09 -13.77 -39.24
N CYS A 558 5.88 -12.49 -38.94
CA CYS A 558 4.73 -11.68 -39.31
C CYS A 558 5.10 -10.21 -39.10
N GLY A 559 4.74 -9.31 -40.02
CA GLY A 559 4.95 -7.85 -39.91
C GLY A 559 5.69 -7.17 -41.06
N SER A 560 6.19 -7.87 -42.10
CA SER A 560 6.92 -7.20 -43.18
C SER A 560 5.98 -6.62 -44.25
N THR A 561 6.01 -5.30 -44.43
CA THR A 561 5.66 -4.68 -45.72
C THR A 561 6.88 -4.76 -46.63
N ALA A 562 6.67 -5.11 -47.91
CA ALA A 562 7.71 -5.39 -48.90
C ALA A 562 8.57 -4.17 -49.33
N THR A 563 8.60 -3.10 -48.56
CA THR A 563 9.33 -1.86 -48.89
C THR A 563 10.23 -1.50 -47.71
N GLY A 564 11.53 -1.35 -48.03
CA GLY A 564 12.63 -1.50 -47.08
C GLY A 564 12.69 -0.49 -45.92
N ALA A 565 13.61 -0.82 -45.01
CA ALA A 565 14.15 -0.02 -43.90
C ALA A 565 13.50 -0.20 -42.51
N ALA A 566 13.48 -1.42 -41.99
CA ALA A 566 13.93 -1.81 -40.62
C ALA A 566 13.76 -3.32 -40.43
N LYS A 567 14.77 -4.02 -39.86
CA LYS A 567 14.65 -5.44 -39.47
C LYS A 567 13.79 -5.53 -38.21
N GLU A 568 12.47 -5.61 -38.36
CA GLU A 568 11.55 -5.66 -37.22
C GLU A 568 11.09 -7.10 -36.91
N SER A 569 11.03 -7.39 -35.60
CA SER A 569 10.72 -8.69 -35.00
C SER A 569 9.25 -9.11 -35.17
N CYS A 570 8.93 -10.39 -34.92
CA CYS A 570 7.55 -10.90 -34.81
C CYS A 570 6.64 -9.92 -34.03
N LEU A 571 5.50 -9.54 -34.62
CA LEU A 571 4.55 -8.59 -34.01
C LEU A 571 4.03 -9.02 -32.63
N LEU A 572 4.02 -10.33 -32.35
CA LEU A 572 3.60 -10.89 -31.06
C LEU A 572 4.72 -10.84 -30.01
N ALA A 573 5.99 -10.71 -30.42
CA ALA A 573 7.14 -10.77 -29.53
C ALA A 573 7.16 -9.69 -28.43
N PRO A 574 6.82 -8.42 -28.66
CA PRO A 574 6.80 -7.40 -27.60
C PRO A 574 5.90 -7.78 -26.42
N PHE A 575 4.84 -8.55 -26.67
CA PHE A 575 3.84 -8.90 -25.67
C PHE A 575 4.24 -10.15 -24.87
N VAL A 576 4.67 -11.22 -25.55
CA VAL A 576 4.96 -12.49 -24.87
C VAL A 576 6.41 -12.64 -24.41
N ARG A 577 7.35 -11.87 -24.96
CA ARG A 577 8.78 -11.95 -24.58
C ARG A 577 9.02 -11.75 -23.09
N PRO A 578 8.42 -10.75 -22.41
CA PRO A 578 8.61 -10.55 -20.97
C PRO A 578 8.27 -11.81 -20.15
N VAL A 579 7.21 -12.54 -20.52
CA VAL A 579 6.80 -13.76 -19.81
C VAL A 579 7.87 -14.84 -19.93
N PHE A 580 8.36 -15.08 -21.16
CA PHE A 580 9.31 -16.16 -21.42
C PHE A 580 10.74 -15.85 -20.99
N GLU A 581 11.13 -14.57 -20.89
CA GLU A 581 12.44 -14.14 -20.37
C GLU A 581 12.45 -14.01 -18.85
N ALA A 582 11.34 -13.63 -18.21
CA ALA A 582 11.25 -13.51 -16.75
C ALA A 582 10.96 -14.84 -16.04
N THR A 583 10.41 -15.84 -16.73
CA THR A 583 10.10 -17.14 -16.13
C THR A 583 11.30 -18.06 -16.18
N ASP A 584 11.92 -18.39 -15.05
CA ASP A 584 12.91 -19.48 -14.98
C ASP A 584 12.25 -20.78 -14.52
N PHE A 585 12.14 -21.78 -15.41
CA PHE A 585 11.59 -23.09 -15.06
C PHE A 585 12.54 -23.84 -14.11
N PRO A 586 12.17 -24.05 -12.84
CA PRO A 586 13.10 -24.59 -11.86
C PRO A 586 13.31 -26.09 -12.09
N LEU A 587 14.53 -26.55 -11.75
CA LEU A 587 14.83 -27.98 -11.64
C LEU A 587 14.21 -28.50 -10.34
N PHE A 588 12.96 -28.96 -10.40
CA PHE A 588 12.32 -29.63 -9.28
C PHE A 588 13.02 -30.98 -9.00
N GLN A 589 14.07 -30.95 -8.18
CA GLN A 589 14.72 -32.13 -7.64
C GLN A 589 14.08 -32.44 -6.29
N GLY A 590 13.42 -33.59 -6.17
CA GLY A 590 13.05 -34.10 -4.85
C GLY A 590 14.33 -34.31 -4.05
N GLY A 591 14.38 -33.78 -2.82
CA GLY A 591 15.46 -34.08 -1.89
C GLY A 591 15.69 -35.60 -1.85
N GLY A 592 16.97 -36.00 -1.86
CA GLY A 592 17.40 -37.38 -2.06
C GLY A 592 16.53 -38.41 -1.30
N LEU A 593 16.14 -39.46 -2.03
CA LEU A 593 15.20 -40.56 -1.74
C LEU A 593 13.75 -40.44 -2.24
N LEU A 594 13.16 -39.26 -2.42
CA LEU A 594 11.79 -39.13 -2.95
C LEU A 594 11.83 -38.65 -4.40
N GLY A 595 11.56 -39.55 -5.34
CA GLY A 595 11.80 -39.36 -6.78
C GLY A 595 11.16 -38.11 -7.43
N ARG A 596 11.59 -37.82 -8.67
CA ARG A 596 11.27 -36.62 -9.49
C ARG A 596 9.76 -36.32 -9.72
N ASN A 597 8.85 -37.18 -9.26
CA ASN A 597 7.39 -37.05 -9.38
C ASN A 597 6.70 -37.42 -8.05
N SER A 598 7.29 -37.11 -6.90
CA SER A 598 6.61 -37.21 -5.61
C SER A 598 5.37 -36.30 -5.55
N LYS A 599 4.42 -36.57 -4.64
CA LYS A 599 3.20 -35.75 -4.51
C LYS A 599 3.51 -34.27 -4.24
N SER A 600 4.52 -33.98 -3.42
CA SER A 600 4.96 -32.60 -3.15
C SER A 600 5.51 -31.92 -4.41
N VAL A 601 6.38 -32.59 -5.16
CA VAL A 601 6.95 -32.05 -6.40
C VAL A 601 5.88 -31.82 -7.47
N VAL A 602 4.87 -32.67 -7.56
CA VAL A 602 3.73 -32.48 -8.48
C VAL A 602 2.89 -31.28 -8.05
N SER A 603 2.63 -31.11 -6.76
CA SER A 603 1.91 -29.95 -6.21
C SER A 603 2.64 -28.63 -6.51
N ASP A 604 3.95 -28.57 -6.24
CA ASP A 604 4.77 -27.39 -6.52
C ASP A 604 4.77 -27.02 -8.01
N ARG A 605 4.82 -28.04 -8.87
CA ARG A 605 4.69 -27.85 -10.32
C ARG A 605 3.32 -27.32 -10.71
N VAL A 606 2.22 -27.82 -10.15
CA VAL A 606 0.88 -27.30 -10.47
C VAL A 606 0.77 -25.80 -10.15
N VAL A 607 1.28 -25.38 -8.98
CA VAL A 607 1.29 -23.95 -8.59
C VAL A 607 2.11 -23.12 -9.57
N PHE A 608 3.34 -23.55 -9.85
CA PHE A 608 4.23 -22.86 -10.79
C PHE A 608 3.65 -22.78 -12.20
N LEU A 609 3.13 -23.90 -12.73
CA LEU A 609 2.56 -23.97 -14.07
C LEU A 609 1.31 -23.09 -14.20
N ASN A 610 0.47 -23.02 -13.16
CA ASN A 610 -0.67 -22.11 -13.14
C ASN A 610 -0.25 -20.64 -13.17
N ALA A 611 0.78 -20.25 -12.41
CA ALA A 611 1.31 -18.89 -12.44
C ALA A 611 1.86 -18.52 -13.83
N PHE A 612 2.59 -19.45 -14.47
CA PHE A 612 3.10 -19.27 -15.83
C PHE A 612 1.97 -19.12 -16.87
N LEU A 613 0.93 -19.96 -16.80
CA LEU A 613 -0.20 -19.91 -17.73
C LEU A 613 -0.97 -18.59 -17.60
N VAL A 614 -1.19 -18.10 -16.37
CA VAL A 614 -1.83 -16.80 -16.12
C VAL A 614 -1.00 -15.64 -16.70
N ALA A 615 0.31 -15.63 -16.48
CA ALA A 615 1.18 -14.58 -17.03
C ALA A 615 1.20 -14.59 -18.57
N LEU A 616 1.21 -15.79 -19.16
CA LEU A 616 1.15 -15.95 -20.62
C LEU A 616 -0.19 -15.48 -21.19
N GLU A 617 -1.29 -15.78 -20.50
CA GLU A 617 -2.63 -15.35 -20.86
C GLU A 617 -2.80 -13.83 -20.76
N GLU A 618 -2.31 -13.20 -19.69
CA GLU A 618 -2.32 -11.74 -19.53
C GLU A 618 -1.53 -11.07 -20.68
N ALA A 619 -0.36 -11.62 -21.02
CA ALA A 619 0.42 -11.13 -22.16
C ALA A 619 -0.29 -11.26 -23.50
N LEU A 620 -1.01 -12.36 -23.73
CA LEU A 620 -1.79 -12.57 -24.95
C LEU A 620 -3.04 -11.68 -25.01
N THR A 621 -3.67 -11.42 -23.87
CA THR A 621 -4.84 -10.55 -23.73
C THR A 621 -4.48 -9.09 -23.96
N ASN A 622 -3.30 -8.66 -23.50
CA ASN A 622 -2.76 -7.33 -23.76
C ASN A 622 -2.31 -7.12 -25.22
N CYS A 623 -2.36 -8.17 -26.06
CA CYS A 623 -2.05 -8.06 -27.47
C CYS A 623 -3.27 -7.53 -28.26
N PRO A 624 -3.14 -6.43 -29.02
CA PRO A 624 -4.27 -5.91 -29.79
C PRO A 624 -4.84 -6.96 -30.74
N ALA A 625 -6.17 -7.10 -30.82
CA ALA A 625 -6.83 -8.10 -31.66
C ALA A 625 -6.37 -8.05 -33.14
N ARG A 626 -6.07 -6.86 -33.67
CA ARG A 626 -5.52 -6.66 -35.02
C ARG A 626 -4.13 -7.29 -35.21
N VAL A 627 -3.30 -7.30 -34.16
CA VAL A 627 -1.99 -7.94 -34.18
C VAL A 627 -2.16 -9.46 -34.19
N VAL A 628 -3.02 -10.00 -33.31
CA VAL A 628 -3.31 -11.44 -33.24
C VAL A 628 -3.84 -11.94 -34.59
N GLN A 629 -4.85 -11.28 -35.16
CA GLN A 629 -5.43 -11.63 -36.45
C GLN A 629 -4.42 -11.56 -37.60
N ARG A 630 -3.54 -10.54 -37.59
CA ARG A 630 -2.47 -10.42 -38.58
C ARG A 630 -1.43 -11.53 -38.45
N CYS A 631 -1.02 -11.87 -37.22
CA CYS A 631 -0.10 -12.98 -36.96
C CYS A 631 -0.67 -14.32 -37.43
N GLU A 632 -1.99 -14.54 -37.27
CA GLU A 632 -2.69 -15.72 -37.76
C GLU A 632 -2.73 -15.77 -39.29
N ASN A 633 -3.14 -14.68 -39.95
CA ASN A 633 -3.20 -14.57 -41.40
C ASN A 633 -1.82 -14.75 -42.06
N GLU A 634 -0.78 -14.20 -41.43
CA GLU A 634 0.60 -14.32 -41.90
C GLU A 634 1.29 -15.62 -41.43
N ASN A 635 0.52 -16.58 -40.90
CA ASN A 635 1.01 -17.92 -40.54
C ASN A 635 2.18 -17.92 -39.54
N CYS A 636 2.18 -16.99 -38.58
CA CYS A 636 3.32 -16.82 -37.69
C CYS A 636 3.63 -18.09 -36.87
N LYS A 637 4.90 -18.51 -36.95
CA LYS A 637 5.52 -19.58 -36.17
C LYS A 637 5.22 -19.50 -34.67
N LEU A 638 5.28 -18.32 -34.05
CA LEU A 638 5.02 -18.16 -32.62
C LEU A 638 3.57 -18.46 -32.26
N THR A 639 2.63 -17.97 -33.09
CA THR A 639 1.21 -18.27 -32.97
C THR A 639 0.94 -19.76 -33.17
N LYS A 640 1.55 -20.41 -34.17
CA LYS A 640 1.43 -21.86 -34.40
C LYS A 640 1.95 -22.68 -33.23
N LEU A 641 3.08 -22.26 -32.64
CA LEU A 641 3.69 -22.92 -31.50
C LEU A 641 2.79 -22.84 -30.26
N LEU A 642 2.22 -21.66 -29.98
CA LEU A 642 1.28 -21.47 -28.86
C LEU A 642 -0.03 -22.24 -29.08
N LYS A 643 -0.61 -22.21 -30.29
CA LYS A 643 -1.79 -23.01 -30.64
C LYS A 643 -1.51 -24.52 -30.50
N SER A 644 -0.35 -24.99 -30.95
CA SER A 644 0.07 -26.39 -30.76
C SER A 644 0.20 -26.76 -29.29
N PHE A 645 0.80 -25.89 -28.49
CA PHE A 645 0.90 -26.09 -27.05
C PHE A 645 -0.48 -26.21 -26.39
N TYR A 646 -1.43 -25.37 -26.80
CA TYR A 646 -2.82 -25.39 -26.36
C TYR A 646 -3.72 -26.38 -27.13
N GLY A 647 -3.20 -27.22 -28.02
CA GLY A 647 -4.03 -28.20 -28.75
C GLY A 647 -4.93 -27.61 -29.84
N CYS A 648 -4.99 -26.30 -30.01
CA CYS A 648 -5.83 -25.55 -30.96
C CYS A 648 -5.34 -25.62 -32.43
N VAL A 649 -4.84 -26.76 -32.91
CA VAL A 649 -4.35 -26.90 -34.30
C VAL A 649 -5.46 -27.45 -35.18
N ASP A 650 -5.82 -26.71 -36.23
CA ASP A 650 -6.65 -27.22 -37.32
C ASP A 650 -5.96 -28.43 -37.96
N GLN A 651 -6.36 -29.65 -37.59
CA GLN A 651 -5.99 -30.83 -38.36
C GLN A 651 -6.85 -30.85 -39.65
N PRO A 652 -6.25 -30.93 -40.85
CA PRO A 652 -7.02 -31.21 -42.05
C PRO A 652 -7.74 -32.56 -41.87
N ARG A 653 -9.05 -32.54 -42.15
CA ARG A 653 -10.06 -33.56 -41.86
C ARG A 653 -9.89 -34.92 -42.57
N THR A 654 -8.69 -35.26 -43.07
CA THR A 654 -8.46 -36.37 -44.01
C THR A 654 -7.67 -37.58 -43.48
N GLN A 655 -7.32 -37.65 -42.18
CA GLN A 655 -6.59 -38.83 -41.64
C GLN A 655 -7.31 -39.63 -40.55
N ARG A 656 -8.61 -39.41 -40.30
CA ARG A 656 -9.40 -40.30 -39.42
C ARG A 656 -10.04 -41.51 -40.12
N ALA A 657 -9.79 -41.68 -41.41
CA ALA A 657 -10.21 -42.84 -42.18
C ALA A 657 -8.98 -43.65 -42.64
N ARG A 658 -8.28 -44.28 -41.69
CA ARG A 658 -7.42 -45.48 -41.90
C ARG A 658 -6.78 -45.92 -40.58
N SER A 659 -7.57 -46.61 -39.76
CA SER A 659 -7.13 -47.75 -38.95
C SER A 659 -8.37 -48.33 -38.28
N VAL A 660 -8.94 -49.34 -38.94
CA VAL A 660 -9.67 -50.42 -38.26
C VAL A 660 -8.67 -51.20 -37.41
#